data_AF-A0A8J5RLW3-F1
#
_entry.id   AF-A0A8J5RLW3-F1
#
_cell.length_a   1.000
_cell.length_b   1.000
_cell.length_c   1.000
_cell.angle_alpha   90.00
_cell.angle_beta   90.00
_cell.angle_gamma   90.00
#
_symmetry.space_group_name_H-M   'P 1'
#
loop_
_entity.id
_entity.type
_entity.pdbx_description
1 polymer ?
#
loop_
_entity_poly.entity_id
_entity_poly.type
_entity_poly.pdbx_seq_one_letter_code
_entity_poly.pdbx_strand_id
1 'polypeptide(L)'
;VELAQDLPIQQNVEEEERNFKYFGTLISGKTSRQIVDSVNESTNYLAASEFVATGRFTFNRKNLYYSFYLSASTPRPRSIQFIDNTGSILEEQTIDPVGGVYQNATGKLCGVWRRVPRDYRKLMREEQLYVSLIWETPTSATTSKALLVGQLTRYKALSTEQFSSLLEPAMGVDRTLMYGAAGTAIISVSSASAPSIHVSLVFNGLFLPNDILDVPLLVTIEHQEKDYVLLQEVIVVDKPSLDVNFGEVRSALSAIDLRLLSRGKLSITISSKKDPQAVKLTGTIGTRATCDMYQALLPSEPSRHASGLAWAYLDRYGVLKYGVKLAGLDEVSPLVTLVDDGGKRKTELEDLTPTLIGGSTANGSLDRPGPRLLETLFKGELSVVAASPAGAVLKGRLSQRHIADAKDTCSPALLTSSVSGSVVGLIWLAIDTDCSLHYELELTGLPEDDKKDKKDKKDIGEDEKDVKNRRLYLETVPLLVEGAPVSRRLLEEFDGNILEGSVTGLSLIELFRIDSGIGFLEVIEVDGNVSTKLVRTQFKARAPLSCLPHYADNDVASVLVYNPHSSSSELESTSCFHETKFYEEGTQWTAHSDPCSMCHCHRGTATCDPVPCPPLSCPVSLRIKPPAGHCCSICQLPSDNTMSTTPNPITSTMSSKKSNIEALRGCTLAGQFHVAGAAWHPYLPPSGFDTCAICTCDPINLIVRCPRVQCPALDCDEKTAIRPDKKACCKQCPVVSVIPISGTQGPITSDPSLPRDQAIVQSLYVPKRTPEDILADGGCRYPVGGPYENGRDWHPKIHSHGEIKCVKCRCKVS
;
A
#
# COMPACT_ATOMS: atom_id res chain seq x y z
N VAL A 1 26.85 -54.47 -49.42
CA VAL A 1 26.97 -54.12 -47.99
C VAL A 1 27.43 -52.68 -47.95
N GLU A 2 26.52 -51.74 -47.76
CA GLU A 2 26.83 -50.36 -47.39
C GLU A 2 25.88 -49.99 -46.26
N LEU A 3 26.47 -49.71 -45.10
CA LEU A 3 25.79 -49.39 -43.85
C LEU A 3 25.23 -47.96 -43.92
N ALA A 4 23.91 -47.83 -43.76
CA ALA A 4 23.30 -46.59 -43.34
C ALA A 4 23.63 -46.35 -41.85
N GLN A 5 24.27 -45.22 -41.55
CA GLN A 5 24.44 -44.73 -40.18
C GLN A 5 23.19 -43.93 -39.80
N ASP A 6 22.45 -44.44 -38.82
CA ASP A 6 21.38 -43.74 -38.12
C ASP A 6 21.94 -42.49 -37.41
N LEU A 7 21.50 -41.32 -37.85
CA LEU A 7 21.66 -40.07 -37.10
C LEU A 7 20.59 -40.02 -35.99
N PRO A 8 20.94 -39.60 -34.76
CA PRO A 8 19.96 -39.47 -33.69
C PRO A 8 18.97 -38.35 -34.01
N ILE A 9 17.69 -38.67 -33.85
CA ILE A 9 16.57 -37.73 -33.95
C ILE A 9 16.81 -36.58 -32.96
N GLN A 10 17.06 -35.37 -33.46
CA GLN A 10 17.02 -34.15 -32.65
C GLN A 10 15.59 -34.00 -32.11
N GLN A 11 15.37 -34.42 -30.87
CA GLN A 11 14.18 -34.02 -30.12
C GLN A 11 14.19 -32.50 -29.96
N ASN A 12 13.06 -31.87 -30.28
CA ASN A 12 12.88 -30.43 -30.28
C ASN A 12 13.12 -29.87 -28.86
N VAL A 13 13.98 -28.86 -28.72
CA VAL A 13 14.24 -28.15 -27.45
C VAL A 13 12.95 -27.57 -26.83
N GLU A 14 11.96 -27.22 -27.66
CA GLU A 14 10.63 -26.76 -27.22
C GLU A 14 9.74 -27.86 -26.60
N GLU A 15 10.01 -29.14 -26.89
CA GLU A 15 9.35 -30.30 -26.28
C GLU A 15 10.02 -30.68 -24.95
N GLU A 16 11.35 -30.55 -24.86
CA GLU A 16 12.10 -30.70 -23.60
C GLU A 16 11.73 -29.62 -22.57
N GLU A 17 11.60 -28.35 -22.98
CA GLU A 17 11.16 -27.27 -22.08
C GLU A 17 9.71 -27.44 -21.59
N ARG A 18 8.83 -28.03 -22.41
CA ARG A 18 7.47 -28.41 -21.97
C ARG A 18 7.48 -29.56 -20.96
N ASN A 19 8.37 -30.54 -21.14
CA ASN A 19 8.52 -31.70 -20.25
C ASN A 19 9.27 -31.41 -18.94
N PHE A 20 9.81 -30.20 -18.77
CA PHE A 20 10.53 -29.75 -17.58
C PHE A 20 9.74 -28.73 -16.73
N LYS A 21 8.44 -28.56 -17.01
CA LYS A 21 7.64 -27.48 -16.41
C LYS A 21 6.98 -27.87 -15.07
N TYR A 22 6.54 -29.12 -14.92
CA TYR A 22 5.70 -29.54 -13.81
C TYR A 22 6.31 -30.72 -13.04
N PHE A 23 6.34 -30.60 -11.72
CA PHE A 23 6.78 -31.65 -10.81
C PHE A 23 5.78 -31.85 -9.68
N GLY A 24 5.80 -33.02 -9.09
CA GLY A 24 5.01 -33.34 -7.91
C GLY A 24 5.84 -34.07 -6.88
N THR A 25 5.31 -34.12 -5.67
CA THR A 25 5.90 -34.87 -4.56
C THR A 25 4.78 -35.40 -3.68
N LEU A 26 4.95 -36.60 -3.16
CA LEU A 26 4.13 -37.15 -2.08
C LEU A 26 4.99 -37.14 -0.82
N ILE A 27 4.48 -36.52 0.25
CA ILE A 27 5.19 -36.35 1.51
C ILE A 27 4.42 -37.11 2.59
N SER A 28 5.07 -38.14 3.11
CA SER A 28 4.50 -39.06 4.10
C SER A 28 5.60 -39.64 4.98
N GLY A 29 5.21 -40.31 6.07
CA GLY A 29 6.17 -41.00 6.93
C GLY A 29 7.03 -42.02 6.17
N LYS A 30 6.50 -42.71 5.14
CA LYS A 30 7.27 -43.69 4.36
C LYS A 30 8.27 -43.05 3.39
N THR A 31 7.89 -41.96 2.70
CA THR A 31 8.80 -41.25 1.79
C THR A 31 9.95 -40.55 2.52
N SER A 32 9.77 -40.29 3.82
CA SER A 32 10.78 -39.61 4.64
C SER A 32 11.91 -40.53 5.14
N ARG A 33 11.70 -41.85 5.20
CA ARG A 33 12.63 -42.79 5.84
C ARG A 33 14.03 -42.80 5.21
N GLN A 34 14.11 -42.77 3.89
CA GLN A 34 15.39 -42.91 3.17
C GLN A 34 16.39 -41.79 3.46
N ILE A 35 15.91 -40.55 3.65
CA ILE A 35 16.78 -39.39 3.88
C ILE A 35 16.99 -39.14 5.36
N VAL A 36 15.97 -39.34 6.21
CA VAL A 36 16.12 -39.17 7.66
C VAL A 36 17.21 -40.08 8.22
N ASP A 37 17.35 -41.31 7.70
CA ASP A 37 18.42 -42.23 8.10
C ASP A 37 19.82 -41.78 7.64
N SER A 38 19.90 -40.90 6.63
CA SER A 38 21.16 -40.34 6.10
C SER A 38 21.60 -39.03 6.79
N VAL A 39 20.64 -38.23 7.29
CA VAL A 39 20.88 -36.95 7.97
C VAL A 39 21.24 -37.22 9.44
N ASN A 40 22.48 -37.65 9.64
CA ASN A 40 23.03 -38.12 10.92
C ASN A 40 23.60 -36.95 11.77
N GLU A 41 22.86 -35.85 11.93
CA GLU A 41 23.28 -34.71 12.78
C GLU A 41 22.37 -34.56 14.00
N SER A 42 22.95 -34.77 15.20
CA SER A 42 22.72 -34.19 16.56
C SER A 42 21.36 -33.60 17.01
N THR A 43 20.30 -33.73 16.24
CA THR A 43 18.99 -33.11 16.42
C THR A 43 17.95 -34.22 16.37
N ASN A 44 17.22 -34.39 17.48
CA ASN A 44 16.13 -35.36 17.59
C ASN A 44 14.94 -34.95 16.70
N TYR A 45 15.05 -35.21 15.39
CA TYR A 45 13.92 -35.11 14.47
C TYR A 45 13.04 -36.35 14.65
N LEU A 46 11.79 -36.15 15.06
CA LEU A 46 10.79 -37.20 15.04
C LEU A 46 10.11 -37.20 13.66
N ALA A 47 10.06 -38.34 12.99
CA ALA A 47 9.25 -38.45 11.78
C ALA A 47 7.78 -38.24 12.15
N ALA A 48 7.14 -37.24 11.55
CA ALA A 48 5.73 -36.94 11.80
C ALA A 48 4.84 -37.94 11.05
N SER A 49 4.84 -39.19 11.50
CA SER A 49 4.33 -40.34 10.73
C SER A 49 2.86 -40.28 10.34
N GLU A 50 2.07 -39.47 11.04
CA GLU A 50 0.64 -39.27 10.77
C GLU A 50 0.39 -38.10 9.81
N PHE A 51 1.39 -37.24 9.58
CA PHE A 51 1.24 -36.10 8.70
C PHE A 51 1.38 -36.54 7.24
N VAL A 52 0.52 -35.96 6.40
CA VAL A 52 0.44 -36.31 4.99
C VAL A 52 0.26 -35.02 4.19
N ALA A 53 1.05 -34.89 3.14
CA ALA A 53 0.99 -33.76 2.24
C ALA A 53 1.30 -34.18 0.80
N THR A 54 0.79 -33.42 -0.16
CA THR A 54 1.20 -33.51 -1.57
C THR A 54 1.64 -32.13 -2.03
N GLY A 55 2.71 -32.08 -2.81
CA GLY A 55 3.25 -30.83 -3.37
C GLY A 55 3.16 -30.82 -4.89
N ARG A 56 2.85 -29.65 -5.46
CA ARG A 56 2.98 -29.34 -6.88
C ARG A 56 4.01 -28.25 -7.07
N PHE A 57 4.83 -28.40 -8.09
CA PHE A 57 5.84 -27.41 -8.42
C PHE A 57 5.75 -27.08 -9.89
N THR A 58 5.80 -25.79 -10.18
CA THR A 58 5.82 -25.27 -11.56
C THR A 58 7.06 -24.42 -11.73
N PHE A 59 7.92 -24.84 -12.65
CA PHE A 59 9.11 -24.08 -13.01
C PHE A 59 8.79 -23.12 -14.15
N ASN A 60 8.96 -21.81 -13.91
CA ASN A 60 8.68 -20.76 -14.89
C ASN A 60 9.69 -19.62 -14.75
N ARG A 61 10.33 -19.20 -15.86
CA ARG A 61 11.28 -18.07 -15.91
C ARG A 61 12.37 -18.08 -14.80
N LYS A 62 12.97 -19.25 -14.51
CA LYS A 62 13.97 -19.46 -13.44
C LYS A 62 13.41 -19.39 -12.01
N ASN A 63 12.09 -19.26 -11.84
CA ASN A 63 11.43 -19.34 -10.54
C ASN A 63 10.73 -20.70 -10.41
N LEU A 64 10.81 -21.30 -9.23
CA LEU A 64 10.11 -22.54 -8.89
C LEU A 64 8.95 -22.19 -7.95
N TYR A 65 7.75 -22.12 -8.49
CA TYR A 65 6.53 -21.92 -7.70
C TYR A 65 6.12 -23.25 -7.09
N TYR A 66 5.80 -23.26 -5.80
CA TYR A 66 5.38 -24.47 -5.11
C TYR A 66 4.01 -24.27 -4.44
N SER A 67 3.30 -25.37 -4.30
CA SER A 67 2.03 -25.42 -3.58
C SER A 67 1.90 -26.75 -2.86
N PHE A 68 1.66 -26.71 -1.55
CA PHE A 68 1.36 -27.87 -0.74
C PHE A 68 -0.10 -27.92 -0.37
N TYR A 69 -0.67 -29.11 -0.48
CA TYR A 69 -1.98 -29.45 0.03
C TYR A 69 -1.79 -30.44 1.17
N LEU A 70 -2.10 -29.97 2.39
CA LEU A 70 -1.90 -30.67 3.66
C LEU A 70 -3.19 -31.41 4.03
N SER A 71 -3.10 -32.58 4.67
CA SER A 71 -4.28 -33.22 5.26
C SER A 71 -4.88 -32.34 6.36
N ALA A 72 -6.18 -32.47 6.61
CA ALA A 72 -6.87 -31.73 7.67
C ALA A 72 -6.30 -32.00 9.08
N SER A 73 -5.67 -33.16 9.29
CA SER A 73 -4.98 -33.52 10.53
C SER A 73 -3.58 -32.91 10.64
N THR A 74 -3.02 -32.41 9.53
CA THR A 74 -1.65 -31.91 9.45
C THR A 74 -1.62 -30.40 9.67
N PRO A 75 -0.96 -29.90 10.74
CA PRO A 75 -0.86 -28.45 10.99
C PRO A 75 0.00 -27.77 9.92
N ARG A 76 -0.11 -26.44 9.81
CA ARG A 76 0.74 -25.63 8.94
C ARG A 76 2.22 -25.73 9.39
N PRO A 77 3.18 -26.07 8.50
CA PRO A 77 4.59 -26.13 8.85
C PRO A 77 5.17 -24.74 9.12
N ARG A 78 6.31 -24.69 9.81
CA ARG A 78 7.01 -23.44 10.17
C ARG A 78 8.04 -23.04 9.12
N SER A 79 8.70 -24.01 8.49
CA SER A 79 9.64 -23.75 7.39
C SER A 79 9.62 -24.87 6.35
N ILE A 80 10.11 -24.53 5.17
CA ILE A 80 10.31 -25.42 4.03
C ILE A 80 11.81 -25.39 3.70
N GLN A 81 12.38 -26.57 3.48
CA GLN A 81 13.76 -26.69 3.02
C GLN A 81 13.82 -27.45 1.70
N PHE A 82 14.60 -26.93 0.75
CA PHE A 82 14.99 -27.65 -0.45
C PHE A 82 16.35 -28.28 -0.18
N ILE A 83 16.45 -29.59 -0.36
CA ILE A 83 17.65 -30.36 -0.03
C ILE A 83 18.06 -31.22 -1.23
N ASP A 84 19.34 -31.56 -1.30
CA ASP A 84 19.85 -32.54 -2.27
C ASP A 84 19.69 -33.99 -1.78
N ASN A 85 20.17 -34.95 -2.56
CA ASN A 85 20.16 -36.37 -2.22
C ASN A 85 21.09 -36.76 -1.06
N THR A 86 22.00 -35.87 -0.64
CA THR A 86 22.88 -36.05 0.53
C THR A 86 22.29 -35.45 1.80
N GLY A 87 21.18 -34.71 1.70
CA GLY A 87 20.57 -33.99 2.81
C GLY A 87 21.13 -32.58 3.02
N SER A 88 21.96 -32.06 2.11
CA SER A 88 22.49 -30.71 2.19
C SER A 88 21.40 -29.68 1.86
N ILE A 89 21.28 -28.63 2.68
CA ILE A 89 20.28 -27.57 2.51
C ILE A 89 20.71 -26.63 1.37
N LEU A 90 19.87 -26.53 0.35
CA LEU A 90 20.08 -25.67 -0.81
C LEU A 90 19.38 -24.31 -0.66
N GLU A 91 18.22 -24.31 0.00
CA GLU A 91 17.40 -23.13 0.27
C GLU A 91 16.47 -23.42 1.47
N GLU A 92 16.25 -22.43 2.33
CA GLU A 92 15.29 -22.48 3.42
C GLU A 92 14.37 -21.26 3.39
N GLN A 93 13.07 -21.50 3.56
CA GLN A 93 12.05 -20.45 3.58
C GLN A 93 11.18 -20.59 4.82
N THR A 94 11.02 -19.49 5.56
CA THR A 94 10.12 -19.41 6.70
C THR A 94 8.68 -19.20 6.23
N ILE A 95 7.73 -19.88 6.87
CA ILE A 95 6.31 -19.75 6.57
C ILE A 95 5.66 -18.84 7.61
N ASP A 96 4.91 -17.85 7.15
CA ASP A 96 4.02 -17.08 8.01
C ASP A 96 2.97 -18.01 8.64
N PRO A 97 2.90 -18.11 9.98
CA PRO A 97 1.93 -18.97 10.67
C PRO A 97 0.47 -18.54 10.46
N VAL A 98 0.22 -17.26 10.17
CA VAL A 98 -1.14 -16.74 9.94
C VAL A 98 -1.62 -17.06 8.53
N GLY A 99 -0.69 -17.07 7.56
CA GLY A 99 -0.99 -17.20 6.14
C GLY A 99 -1.73 -15.99 5.58
N GLY A 100 -1.64 -15.77 4.26
CA GLY A 100 -2.37 -14.69 3.61
C GLY A 100 -3.79 -15.08 3.22
N VAL A 101 -4.43 -14.18 2.47
CA VAL A 101 -5.87 -14.26 2.16
C VAL A 101 -6.20 -15.46 1.28
N TYR A 102 -5.40 -15.72 0.26
CA TYR A 102 -5.56 -16.84 -0.66
C TYR A 102 -5.30 -18.17 0.05
N GLN A 103 -4.20 -18.23 0.82
CA GLN A 103 -3.83 -19.45 1.53
C GLN A 103 -4.91 -19.85 2.55
N ASN A 104 -5.48 -18.89 3.27
CA ASN A 104 -6.55 -19.15 4.23
C ASN A 104 -7.87 -19.55 3.56
N ALA A 105 -8.20 -18.97 2.40
CA ALA A 105 -9.39 -19.36 1.64
C ALA A 105 -9.28 -20.75 0.99
N THR A 106 -8.08 -21.13 0.56
CA THR A 106 -7.83 -22.40 -0.16
C THR A 106 -7.37 -23.54 0.74
N GLY A 107 -6.85 -23.24 1.93
CA GLY A 107 -6.20 -24.22 2.80
C GLY A 107 -4.88 -24.75 2.21
N LYS A 108 -4.32 -24.08 1.20
CA LYS A 108 -3.07 -24.46 0.55
C LYS A 108 -1.93 -23.60 1.10
N LEU A 109 -0.74 -24.18 1.09
CA LEU A 109 0.50 -23.48 1.40
C LEU A 109 1.21 -23.17 0.08
N CYS A 110 1.39 -21.89 -0.22
CA CYS A 110 1.91 -21.42 -1.51
C CYS A 110 3.20 -20.62 -1.31
N GLY A 111 4.11 -20.66 -2.28
CA GLY A 111 5.27 -19.77 -2.30
C GLY A 111 6.16 -19.99 -3.52
N VAL A 112 7.33 -19.36 -3.52
CA VAL A 112 8.23 -19.34 -4.68
C VAL A 112 9.69 -19.34 -4.26
N TRP A 113 10.49 -20.20 -4.92
CA TRP A 113 11.94 -20.08 -4.90
C TRP A 113 12.38 -19.30 -6.15
N ARG A 114 12.79 -18.04 -5.94
CA ARG A 114 13.15 -17.12 -7.02
C ARG A 114 14.59 -17.35 -7.48
N ARG A 115 14.83 -17.18 -8.79
CA ARG A 115 16.17 -17.20 -9.41
C ARG A 115 16.97 -18.48 -9.10
N VAL A 116 16.33 -19.64 -9.26
CA VAL A 116 16.94 -20.95 -8.99
C VAL A 116 18.27 -21.11 -9.78
N PRO A 117 19.40 -21.34 -9.09
CA PRO A 117 20.73 -21.51 -9.69
C PRO A 117 20.78 -22.58 -10.79
N ARG A 118 21.77 -22.48 -11.70
CA ARG A 118 21.93 -23.43 -12.81
C ARG A 118 22.12 -24.88 -12.32
N ASP A 119 22.91 -25.06 -11.26
CA ASP A 119 23.26 -26.38 -10.74
C ASP A 119 22.05 -27.06 -10.09
N TYR A 120 21.23 -26.32 -9.35
CA TYR A 120 20.02 -26.87 -8.73
C TYR A 120 18.93 -27.19 -9.78
N ARG A 121 18.90 -26.46 -10.90
CA ARG A 121 18.07 -26.83 -12.07
C ARG A 121 18.50 -28.14 -12.71
N LYS A 122 19.77 -28.53 -12.60
CA LYS A 122 20.24 -29.85 -13.03
C LYS A 122 19.71 -30.94 -12.08
N LEU A 123 19.79 -30.73 -10.77
CA LEU A 123 19.22 -31.66 -9.78
C LEU A 123 17.73 -31.91 -9.99
N MET A 124 16.95 -30.88 -10.31
CA MET A 124 15.53 -31.04 -10.68
C MET A 124 15.33 -31.86 -11.95
N ARG A 125 16.21 -31.74 -12.96
CA ARG A 125 16.11 -32.53 -14.20
C ARG A 125 16.36 -34.00 -13.93
N GLU A 126 17.29 -34.28 -13.03
CA GLU A 126 17.74 -35.61 -12.65
C GLU A 126 16.90 -36.22 -11.51
N GLU A 127 15.84 -35.52 -11.06
CA GLU A 127 14.95 -35.92 -9.96
C GLU A 127 15.71 -36.17 -8.64
N GLN A 128 16.81 -35.44 -8.42
CA GLN A 128 17.67 -35.52 -7.22
C GLN A 128 17.43 -34.38 -6.23
N LEU A 129 16.37 -33.60 -6.43
CA LEU A 129 15.95 -32.55 -5.51
C LEU A 129 14.85 -33.10 -4.59
N TYR A 130 14.95 -32.82 -3.30
CA TYR A 130 13.97 -33.19 -2.29
C TYR A 130 13.46 -31.95 -1.60
N VAL A 131 12.24 -32.04 -1.08
CA VAL A 131 11.62 -30.96 -0.30
C VAL A 131 11.22 -31.49 1.05
N SER A 132 11.54 -30.72 2.08
CA SER A 132 11.24 -31.03 3.45
C SER A 132 10.34 -29.99 4.11
N LEU A 133 9.36 -30.48 4.87
CA LEU A 133 8.47 -29.68 5.70
C LEU A 133 8.84 -29.87 7.17
N ILE A 134 9.02 -28.75 7.88
CA ILE A 134 9.46 -28.74 9.27
C ILE A 134 8.36 -28.16 10.17
N TRP A 135 8.04 -28.88 11.23
CA TRP A 135 7.18 -28.42 12.32
C TRP A 135 8.00 -28.27 13.59
N GLU A 136 7.82 -27.17 14.30
CA GLU A 136 8.47 -26.95 15.59
C GLU A 136 7.39 -26.88 16.68
N THR A 137 7.52 -27.72 17.70
CA THR A 137 6.61 -27.73 18.85
C THR A 137 7.38 -27.30 20.10
N PRO A 138 7.03 -26.16 20.72
CA PRO A 138 7.64 -25.76 21.98
C PRO A 138 7.12 -26.67 23.10
N THR A 139 7.96 -27.53 23.66
CA THR A 139 7.66 -28.26 24.90
C THR A 139 8.54 -27.74 26.04
N SER A 140 8.08 -27.84 27.30
CA SER A 140 8.65 -27.17 28.48
C SER A 140 10.12 -27.46 28.83
N ALA A 141 10.81 -28.35 28.10
CA ALA A 141 12.22 -28.67 28.30
C ALA A 141 13.06 -28.74 27.01
N THR A 142 12.45 -28.98 25.83
CA THR A 142 13.15 -29.10 24.53
C THR A 142 12.21 -28.79 23.36
N THR A 143 12.67 -28.11 22.31
CA THR A 143 11.88 -27.94 21.07
C THR A 143 11.92 -29.24 20.26
N SER A 144 10.82 -29.98 20.20
CA SER A 144 10.70 -31.14 19.30
C SER A 144 10.45 -30.67 17.88
N LYS A 145 11.33 -31.08 16.96
CA LYS A 145 11.18 -30.81 15.52
C LYS A 145 10.64 -32.06 14.84
N ALA A 146 9.56 -31.89 14.10
CA ALA A 146 9.01 -32.94 13.25
C ALA A 146 9.38 -32.65 11.79
N LEU A 147 9.79 -33.69 11.06
CA LEU A 147 10.30 -33.57 9.69
C LEU A 147 9.56 -34.55 8.78
N LEU A 148 9.14 -34.09 7.60
CA LEU A 148 8.78 -34.96 6.49
C LEU A 148 9.49 -34.54 5.22
N VAL A 149 9.84 -35.52 4.39
CA VAL A 149 10.59 -35.35 3.14
C VAL A 149 9.87 -36.06 2.00
N GLY A 150 9.88 -35.43 0.83
CA GLY A 150 9.44 -36.05 -0.41
C GLY A 150 10.34 -35.65 -1.58
N GLN A 151 10.54 -36.60 -2.49
CA GLN A 151 11.32 -36.41 -3.71
C GLN A 151 10.53 -35.59 -4.74
N LEU A 152 11.21 -34.69 -5.43
CA LEU A 152 10.64 -33.95 -6.53
C LEU A 152 10.73 -34.78 -7.82
N THR A 153 9.57 -35.24 -8.32
CA THR A 153 9.48 -36.17 -9.45
C THR A 153 8.50 -35.67 -10.51
N ARG A 154 8.63 -36.14 -11.75
CA ARG A 154 7.74 -35.74 -12.85
C ARG A 154 6.51 -36.65 -12.91
N TYR A 155 5.33 -36.08 -12.65
CA TYR A 155 4.07 -36.79 -12.85
C TYR A 155 3.43 -36.40 -14.19
N LYS A 156 3.15 -37.39 -15.03
CA LYS A 156 2.68 -37.19 -16.41
C LYS A 156 1.36 -36.42 -16.52
N ALA A 157 0.48 -36.53 -15.54
CA ALA A 157 -0.87 -35.95 -15.58
C ALA A 157 -0.97 -34.49 -15.07
N LEU A 158 0.13 -33.88 -14.60
CA LEU A 158 0.10 -32.56 -13.96
C LEU A 158 -0.32 -31.42 -14.87
N SER A 159 0.05 -31.48 -16.15
CA SER A 159 -0.31 -30.43 -17.12
C SER A 159 -1.81 -30.33 -17.39
N THR A 160 -2.56 -31.39 -17.08
CA THR A 160 -4.01 -31.50 -17.30
C THR A 160 -4.80 -31.54 -15.99
N GLU A 161 -4.17 -31.29 -14.84
CA GLU A 161 -4.80 -31.35 -13.52
C GLU A 161 -5.91 -30.29 -13.39
N GLN A 162 -7.14 -30.76 -13.14
CA GLN A 162 -8.30 -29.90 -12.87
C GLN A 162 -8.84 -30.09 -11.45
N PHE A 163 -8.79 -31.33 -10.96
CA PHE A 163 -9.16 -31.72 -9.61
C PHE A 163 -8.05 -32.57 -9.00
N SER A 164 -7.96 -32.54 -7.67
CA SER A 164 -6.98 -33.32 -6.93
C SER A 164 -7.62 -33.96 -5.71
N SER A 165 -7.02 -35.05 -5.24
CA SER A 165 -7.35 -35.64 -3.95
C SER A 165 -6.09 -36.04 -3.21
N LEU A 166 -6.05 -35.79 -1.90
CA LEU A 166 -5.05 -36.34 -1.00
C LEU A 166 -5.66 -37.55 -0.32
N LEU A 167 -4.98 -38.69 -0.43
CA LEU A 167 -5.47 -39.98 0.04
C LEU A 167 -4.75 -40.33 1.34
N GLU A 168 -5.53 -40.64 2.35
CA GLU A 168 -5.06 -41.03 3.68
C GLU A 168 -5.69 -42.38 4.09
N PRO A 169 -5.08 -43.10 5.05
CA PRO A 169 -5.63 -44.38 5.51
C PRO A 169 -7.07 -44.24 6.00
N ALA A 170 -7.97 -45.04 5.44
CA ALA A 170 -9.39 -44.98 5.78
C ALA A 170 -9.63 -45.37 7.26
N MET A 171 -10.73 -44.90 7.84
CA MET A 171 -11.09 -45.32 9.21
C MET A 171 -11.42 -46.82 9.24
N GLY A 172 -10.91 -47.53 10.25
CA GLY A 172 -11.15 -48.96 10.45
C GLY A 172 -10.10 -49.90 9.85
N VAL A 173 -9.11 -49.37 9.12
CA VAL A 173 -7.97 -50.15 8.58
C VAL A 173 -6.93 -50.46 9.66
N ASP A 174 -6.05 -51.43 9.39
CA ASP A 174 -4.93 -51.73 10.26
C ASP A 174 -3.86 -50.62 10.16
N ARG A 175 -3.87 -49.71 11.14
CA ARG A 175 -2.93 -48.59 11.24
C ARG A 175 -1.47 -49.02 11.34
N THR A 176 -1.18 -50.22 11.86
CA THR A 176 0.20 -50.70 12.00
C THR A 176 0.79 -51.06 10.63
N LEU A 177 -0.01 -51.66 9.75
CA LEU A 177 0.37 -52.00 8.37
C LEU A 177 0.43 -50.76 7.47
N MET A 178 -0.48 -49.80 7.68
CA MET A 178 -0.58 -48.57 6.91
C MET A 178 0.22 -47.39 7.50
N TYR A 179 1.15 -47.64 8.42
CA TYR A 179 1.94 -46.60 9.07
C TYR A 179 2.73 -45.76 8.05
N GLY A 180 2.43 -44.46 7.96
CA GLY A 180 3.03 -43.54 6.99
C GLY A 180 2.60 -43.76 5.54
N ALA A 181 1.51 -44.49 5.30
CA ALA A 181 0.91 -44.68 3.97
C ALA A 181 0.09 -43.45 3.56
N ALA A 182 0.19 -43.07 2.29
CA ALA A 182 -0.48 -41.93 1.71
C ALA A 182 -0.61 -42.07 0.19
N GLY A 183 -1.42 -41.22 -0.43
CA GLY A 183 -1.46 -41.09 -1.87
C GLY A 183 -1.97 -39.74 -2.35
N THR A 184 -1.84 -39.48 -3.64
CA THR A 184 -2.39 -38.32 -4.31
C THR A 184 -3.02 -38.74 -5.64
N ALA A 185 -4.23 -38.27 -5.89
CA ALA A 185 -4.92 -38.43 -7.16
C ALA A 185 -4.87 -37.13 -7.95
N ILE A 186 -4.47 -37.23 -9.21
CA ILE A 186 -4.51 -36.16 -10.21
C ILE A 186 -5.65 -36.49 -11.16
N ILE A 187 -6.64 -35.61 -11.25
CA ILE A 187 -7.86 -35.86 -12.01
C ILE A 187 -7.99 -34.81 -13.11
N SER A 188 -8.22 -35.30 -14.32
CA SER A 188 -8.47 -34.52 -15.52
C SER A 188 -9.80 -34.93 -16.14
N VAL A 189 -10.57 -33.95 -16.59
CA VAL A 189 -11.90 -34.15 -17.16
C VAL A 189 -11.97 -33.48 -18.53
N SER A 190 -12.67 -34.13 -19.45
CA SER A 190 -13.07 -33.54 -20.73
C SER A 190 -14.59 -33.42 -20.78
N SER A 191 -15.11 -32.21 -21.06
CA SER A 191 -16.55 -31.98 -21.28
C SER A 191 -16.95 -31.92 -22.76
N ALA A 192 -16.06 -32.37 -23.64
CA ALA A 192 -16.33 -32.51 -25.08
C ALA A 192 -17.51 -33.48 -25.35
N SER A 193 -17.84 -33.68 -26.63
CA SER A 193 -18.97 -34.52 -27.06
C SER A 193 -19.00 -35.94 -26.47
N ALA A 194 -17.84 -36.46 -26.04
CA ALA A 194 -17.74 -37.67 -25.24
C ALA A 194 -17.11 -37.32 -23.87
N PRO A 195 -17.92 -37.09 -22.82
CA PRO A 195 -17.40 -36.74 -21.52
C PRO A 195 -16.61 -37.91 -20.91
N SER A 196 -15.44 -37.64 -20.37
CA SER A 196 -14.53 -38.66 -19.85
C SER A 196 -13.72 -38.14 -18.68
N ILE A 197 -13.28 -39.08 -17.84
CA ILE A 197 -12.39 -38.85 -16.71
C ILE A 197 -11.11 -39.64 -16.89
N HIS A 198 -9.99 -39.00 -16.56
CA HIS A 198 -8.69 -39.63 -16.45
C HIS A 198 -8.08 -39.32 -15.08
N VAL A 199 -7.83 -40.38 -14.32
CA VAL A 199 -7.29 -40.35 -12.96
C VAL A 199 -5.90 -40.96 -12.98
N SER A 200 -4.91 -40.20 -12.53
CA SER A 200 -3.55 -40.69 -12.29
C SER A 200 -3.30 -40.69 -10.79
N LEU A 201 -2.84 -41.81 -10.27
CA LEU A 201 -2.68 -42.10 -8.84
C LEU A 201 -1.20 -42.27 -8.53
N VAL A 202 -0.75 -41.63 -7.46
CA VAL A 202 0.60 -41.79 -6.91
C VAL A 202 0.46 -42.10 -5.44
N PHE A 203 0.90 -43.28 -4.99
CA PHE A 203 0.60 -43.74 -3.63
C PHE A 203 1.66 -44.69 -3.07
N ASN A 204 1.61 -44.92 -1.76
CA ASN A 204 2.45 -45.86 -1.07
C ASN A 204 1.72 -46.58 0.06
N GLY A 205 2.31 -47.68 0.54
CA GLY A 205 1.79 -48.42 1.68
C GLY A 205 0.43 -49.10 1.48
N LEU A 206 0.09 -49.46 0.24
CA LEU A 206 -1.14 -50.20 -0.11
C LEU A 206 -0.95 -51.72 -0.32
N PHE A 207 0.18 -52.27 0.15
CA PHE A 207 0.57 -53.67 -0.11
C PHE A 207 0.80 -54.43 1.19
N LEU A 208 0.40 -55.69 1.22
CA LEU A 208 0.69 -56.59 2.34
C LEU A 208 2.16 -57.05 2.27
N PRO A 209 2.79 -57.44 3.39
CA PRO A 209 4.17 -57.94 3.38
C PRO A 209 4.44 -59.12 2.43
N ASN A 210 3.38 -59.88 2.08
CA ASN A 210 3.45 -61.03 1.17
C ASN A 210 3.21 -60.66 -0.30
N ASP A 211 2.92 -59.40 -0.61
CA ASP A 211 2.62 -58.93 -1.97
C ASP A 211 3.91 -58.52 -2.70
N ILE A 212 4.58 -59.50 -3.31
CA ILE A 212 5.86 -59.36 -4.05
C ILE A 212 5.69 -59.46 -5.58
N LEU A 213 4.50 -59.83 -6.05
CA LEU A 213 4.13 -59.97 -7.47
C LEU A 213 3.02 -58.99 -7.84
N ASP A 214 2.51 -59.06 -9.06
CA ASP A 214 1.47 -58.18 -9.58
C ASP A 214 0.25 -58.13 -8.64
N VAL A 215 -0.05 -56.95 -8.13
CA VAL A 215 -1.11 -56.74 -7.14
C VAL A 215 -2.30 -56.02 -7.78
N PRO A 216 -3.48 -56.64 -7.85
CA PRO A 216 -4.69 -55.97 -8.29
C PRO A 216 -5.24 -55.07 -7.17
N LEU A 217 -5.42 -53.79 -7.48
CA LEU A 217 -6.04 -52.79 -6.61
C LEU A 217 -7.38 -52.36 -7.19
N LEU A 218 -8.34 -52.09 -6.30
CA LEU A 218 -9.67 -51.60 -6.65
C LEU A 218 -9.71 -50.08 -6.42
N VAL A 219 -10.01 -49.32 -7.48
CA VAL A 219 -10.22 -47.88 -7.45
C VAL A 219 -11.71 -47.61 -7.56
N THR A 220 -12.28 -46.97 -6.54
CA THR A 220 -13.69 -46.57 -6.51
C THR A 220 -13.83 -45.05 -6.38
N ILE A 221 -14.73 -44.45 -7.16
CA ILE A 221 -15.19 -43.07 -6.98
C ILE A 221 -16.67 -43.13 -6.62
N GLU A 222 -17.02 -42.57 -5.48
CA GLU A 222 -18.36 -42.65 -4.91
C GLU A 222 -18.81 -41.31 -4.31
N HIS A 223 -20.11 -41.14 -4.14
CA HIS A 223 -20.67 -39.98 -3.49
C HIS A 223 -20.56 -40.09 -1.96
N GLN A 224 -20.08 -39.04 -1.28
CA GLN A 224 -19.78 -39.10 0.15
C GLN A 224 -21.02 -39.35 1.04
N GLU A 225 -22.17 -38.78 0.66
CA GLU A 225 -23.40 -38.85 1.47
C GLU A 225 -24.44 -39.85 0.95
N LYS A 226 -24.29 -40.35 -0.28
CA LYS A 226 -25.33 -41.13 -0.97
C LYS A 226 -24.71 -42.43 -1.41
N ASP A 227 -25.50 -43.49 -1.38
CA ASP A 227 -25.11 -44.78 -1.92
C ASP A 227 -25.13 -44.75 -3.46
N TYR A 228 -24.14 -44.08 -4.03
CA TYR A 228 -23.97 -43.88 -5.47
C TYR A 228 -22.51 -44.01 -5.84
N VAL A 229 -22.19 -45.07 -6.57
CA VAL A 229 -20.86 -45.35 -7.11
C VAL A 229 -20.81 -44.82 -8.54
N LEU A 230 -19.87 -43.91 -8.80
CA LEU A 230 -19.67 -43.28 -10.10
C LEU A 230 -18.73 -44.10 -10.98
N LEU A 231 -17.67 -44.65 -10.39
CA LEU A 231 -16.66 -45.43 -11.10
C LEU A 231 -16.11 -46.53 -10.19
N GLN A 232 -15.91 -47.71 -10.75
CA GLN A 232 -15.21 -48.81 -10.08
C GLN A 232 -14.37 -49.57 -11.10
N GLU A 233 -13.04 -49.46 -10.96
CA GLU A 233 -12.08 -50.03 -11.90
C GLU A 233 -10.97 -50.78 -11.16
N VAL A 234 -10.40 -51.79 -11.81
CA VAL A 234 -9.29 -52.57 -11.25
C VAL A 234 -8.01 -52.21 -11.99
N ILE A 235 -7.01 -51.76 -11.24
CA ILE A 235 -5.64 -51.52 -11.75
C ILE A 235 -4.72 -52.63 -11.25
N VAL A 236 -3.69 -52.95 -12.02
CA VAL A 236 -2.66 -53.92 -11.62
C VAL A 236 -1.34 -53.16 -11.47
N VAL A 237 -0.69 -53.30 -10.33
CA VAL A 237 0.64 -52.73 -10.07
C VAL A 237 1.68 -53.82 -10.25
N ASP A 238 2.51 -53.67 -11.28
CA ASP A 238 3.61 -54.58 -11.57
C ASP A 238 4.74 -54.34 -10.56
N LYS A 239 5.11 -55.36 -9.77
CA LYS A 239 6.18 -55.32 -8.75
C LYS A 239 6.13 -54.08 -7.84
N PRO A 240 5.36 -54.12 -6.75
CA PRO A 240 5.17 -52.95 -5.90
C PRO A 240 6.48 -52.42 -5.29
N SER A 241 6.71 -51.11 -5.41
CA SER A 241 7.80 -50.40 -4.74
C SER A 241 7.40 -50.05 -3.30
N LEU A 242 8.38 -50.04 -2.39
CA LEU A 242 8.18 -49.61 -1.00
C LEU A 242 7.98 -48.10 -0.86
N ASP A 243 8.51 -47.31 -1.80
CA ASP A 243 8.53 -45.84 -1.70
C ASP A 243 7.28 -45.20 -2.28
N VAL A 244 7.08 -45.35 -3.60
CA VAL A 244 5.99 -44.72 -4.38
C VAL A 244 5.62 -45.63 -5.56
N ASN A 245 4.32 -45.73 -5.83
CA ASN A 245 3.73 -46.53 -6.90
C ASN A 245 2.76 -45.68 -7.72
N PHE A 246 2.51 -46.11 -8.96
CA PHE A 246 1.69 -45.38 -9.92
C PHE A 246 0.52 -46.22 -10.41
N GLY A 247 -0.62 -45.57 -10.67
CA GLY A 247 -1.79 -46.20 -11.28
C GLY A 247 -2.54 -45.22 -12.17
N GLU A 248 -3.18 -45.70 -13.23
CA GLU A 248 -3.99 -44.87 -14.12
C GLU A 248 -5.36 -45.51 -14.36
N VAL A 249 -6.41 -44.70 -14.39
CA VAL A 249 -7.78 -45.10 -14.69
C VAL A 249 -8.39 -44.14 -15.70
N ARG A 250 -9.04 -44.67 -16.74
CA ARG A 250 -9.77 -43.91 -17.76
C ARG A 250 -11.16 -44.47 -17.91
N SER A 251 -12.17 -43.61 -17.87
CA SER A 251 -13.55 -44.04 -18.08
C SER A 251 -14.40 -42.95 -18.71
N ALA A 252 -15.46 -43.36 -19.40
CA ALA A 252 -16.47 -42.45 -19.95
C ALA A 252 -17.48 -42.09 -18.85
N LEU A 253 -17.88 -40.82 -18.78
CA LEU A 253 -18.83 -40.32 -17.78
C LEU A 253 -20.02 -39.64 -18.43
N SER A 254 -21.15 -39.58 -17.72
CA SER A 254 -22.26 -38.74 -18.12
C SER A 254 -21.98 -37.26 -17.79
N ALA A 255 -22.65 -36.34 -18.48
CA ALA A 255 -22.56 -34.92 -18.17
C ALA A 255 -23.08 -34.57 -16.75
N ILE A 256 -23.96 -35.40 -16.17
CA ILE A 256 -24.46 -35.25 -14.80
C ILE A 256 -23.36 -35.60 -13.80
N ASP A 257 -22.63 -36.68 -14.06
CA ASP A 257 -21.55 -37.16 -13.19
C ASP A 257 -20.39 -36.17 -13.16
N LEU A 258 -20.08 -35.54 -14.30
CA LEU A 258 -19.09 -34.46 -14.35
C LEU A 258 -19.45 -33.26 -13.45
N ARG A 259 -20.74 -32.95 -13.31
CA ARG A 259 -21.18 -31.88 -12.39
C ARG A 259 -21.02 -32.28 -10.92
N LEU A 260 -20.97 -33.57 -10.59
CA LEU A 260 -20.72 -34.00 -9.22
C LEU A 260 -19.26 -33.74 -8.80
N LEU A 261 -18.31 -33.83 -9.74
CA LEU A 261 -16.90 -33.48 -9.51
C LEU A 261 -16.74 -32.00 -9.13
N SER A 262 -17.39 -31.09 -9.87
CA SER A 262 -17.31 -29.65 -9.56
C SER A 262 -18.04 -29.25 -8.27
N ARG A 263 -18.86 -30.13 -7.70
CA ARG A 263 -19.60 -29.89 -6.44
C ARG A 263 -18.83 -30.31 -5.18
N GLY A 264 -17.69 -30.99 -5.32
CA GLY A 264 -16.86 -31.43 -4.19
C GLY A 264 -17.54 -32.48 -3.29
N LYS A 265 -18.46 -33.29 -3.83
CA LYS A 265 -19.21 -34.31 -3.08
C LYS A 265 -18.73 -35.75 -3.34
N LEU A 266 -17.67 -35.91 -4.12
CA LEU A 266 -17.14 -37.22 -4.48
C LEU A 266 -15.91 -37.52 -3.64
N SER A 267 -15.75 -38.79 -3.29
CA SER A 267 -14.54 -39.35 -2.70
C SER A 267 -13.96 -40.39 -3.63
N ILE A 268 -12.64 -40.48 -3.64
CA ILE A 268 -11.90 -41.53 -4.32
C ILE A 268 -11.26 -42.43 -3.27
N THR A 269 -11.32 -43.73 -3.53
CA THR A 269 -10.86 -44.78 -2.65
C THR A 269 -10.02 -45.76 -3.44
N ILE A 270 -8.89 -46.18 -2.88
CA ILE A 270 -8.03 -47.24 -3.43
C ILE A 270 -7.87 -48.30 -2.36
N SER A 271 -8.14 -49.56 -2.70
CA SER A 271 -8.05 -50.68 -1.75
C SER A 271 -7.44 -51.91 -2.40
N SER A 272 -6.88 -52.80 -1.59
CA SER A 272 -6.45 -54.12 -2.07
C SER A 272 -7.67 -54.95 -2.48
N LYS A 273 -7.62 -55.58 -3.66
CA LYS A 273 -8.70 -56.48 -4.10
C LYS A 273 -8.73 -57.78 -3.27
N LYS A 274 -7.59 -58.19 -2.70
CA LYS A 274 -7.47 -59.41 -1.88
C LYS A 274 -8.05 -59.19 -0.48
N ASP A 275 -7.74 -58.05 0.14
CA ASP A 275 -8.25 -57.68 1.45
C ASP A 275 -8.61 -56.17 1.50
N PRO A 276 -9.85 -55.83 1.11
CA PRO A 276 -10.30 -54.43 1.07
C PRO A 276 -10.45 -53.78 2.44
N GLN A 277 -10.54 -54.59 3.52
CA GLN A 277 -10.76 -54.10 4.88
C GLN A 277 -9.44 -53.80 5.60
N ALA A 278 -8.38 -54.56 5.31
CA ALA A 278 -7.08 -54.36 5.93
C ALA A 278 -6.34 -53.13 5.41
N VAL A 279 -6.39 -52.87 4.08
CA VAL A 279 -5.53 -51.86 3.44
C VAL A 279 -6.33 -51.02 2.43
N LYS A 280 -6.64 -49.78 2.83
CA LYS A 280 -7.49 -48.85 2.08
C LYS A 280 -7.06 -47.40 2.30
N LEU A 281 -6.83 -46.68 1.21
CA LEU A 281 -6.64 -45.22 1.18
C LEU A 281 -7.91 -44.55 0.65
N THR A 282 -8.29 -43.41 1.22
CA THR A 282 -9.46 -42.63 0.80
C THR A 282 -9.17 -41.14 0.86
N GLY A 283 -9.82 -40.37 -0.01
CA GLY A 283 -9.68 -38.92 -0.04
C GLY A 283 -10.85 -38.24 -0.75
N THR A 284 -11.11 -36.99 -0.38
CA THR A 284 -12.15 -36.17 -0.99
C THR A 284 -11.63 -35.53 -2.28
N ILE A 285 -12.44 -35.51 -3.34
CA ILE A 285 -12.07 -34.86 -4.60
C ILE A 285 -12.38 -33.37 -4.48
N GLY A 286 -11.32 -32.55 -4.56
CA GLY A 286 -11.40 -31.10 -4.45
C GLY A 286 -10.78 -30.39 -5.64
N THR A 287 -10.59 -29.07 -5.50
CA THR A 287 -9.94 -28.24 -6.52
C THR A 287 -8.49 -28.69 -6.76
N ARG A 288 -7.95 -28.40 -7.95
CA ARG A 288 -6.53 -28.70 -8.26
C ARG A 288 -5.59 -28.22 -7.16
N ALA A 289 -4.57 -29.01 -6.82
CA ALA A 289 -3.66 -28.74 -5.71
C ALA A 289 -2.74 -27.53 -5.93
N THR A 290 -2.59 -27.07 -7.18
CA THR A 290 -1.78 -25.89 -7.51
C THR A 290 -2.34 -24.59 -6.94
N CYS A 291 -1.44 -23.66 -6.60
CA CYS A 291 -1.80 -22.31 -6.18
C CYS A 291 -1.83 -21.38 -7.40
N ASP A 292 -3.01 -21.21 -7.97
CA ASP A 292 -3.25 -20.36 -9.12
C ASP A 292 -4.32 -19.30 -8.85
N MET A 293 -4.11 -18.12 -9.43
CA MET A 293 -5.08 -17.05 -9.56
C MET A 293 -5.21 -16.67 -11.03
N TYR A 294 -6.39 -16.19 -11.40
CA TYR A 294 -6.68 -15.71 -12.74
C TYR A 294 -6.84 -14.20 -12.67
N GLN A 295 -6.17 -13.47 -13.56
CA GLN A 295 -6.29 -12.00 -13.62
C GLN A 295 -6.39 -11.51 -15.06
N ALA A 296 -7.06 -10.37 -15.23
CA ALA A 296 -7.25 -9.70 -16.49
C ALA A 296 -7.20 -8.18 -16.31
N LEU A 297 -6.52 -7.51 -17.24
CA LEU A 297 -6.64 -6.07 -17.44
C LEU A 297 -7.75 -5.82 -18.46
N LEU A 298 -8.59 -4.82 -18.19
CA LEU A 298 -9.75 -4.45 -19.00
C LEU A 298 -9.52 -3.04 -19.60
N PRO A 299 -8.69 -2.91 -20.65
CA PRO A 299 -8.50 -1.62 -21.33
C PRO A 299 -9.76 -1.20 -22.10
N SER A 300 -9.95 0.11 -22.27
CA SER A 300 -10.94 0.64 -23.21
C SER A 300 -10.36 0.89 -24.59
N GLU A 301 -11.23 1.12 -25.55
CA GLU A 301 -10.83 1.76 -26.80
C GLU A 301 -10.18 3.13 -26.53
N PRO A 302 -9.20 3.55 -27.35
CA PRO A 302 -8.39 4.75 -27.11
C PRO A 302 -9.18 6.07 -27.14
N SER A 303 -10.40 6.07 -27.69
CA SER A 303 -11.30 7.23 -27.71
C SER A 303 -12.01 7.49 -26.38
N ARG A 304 -11.95 6.54 -25.44
CA ARG A 304 -12.63 6.62 -24.14
C ARG A 304 -11.61 6.47 -23.02
N HIS A 305 -11.86 7.13 -21.88
CA HIS A 305 -10.97 7.11 -20.71
C HIS A 305 -11.41 6.09 -19.66
N ALA A 306 -11.82 4.89 -20.10
CA ALA A 306 -12.32 3.86 -19.20
C ALA A 306 -11.26 2.76 -19.00
N SER A 307 -11.20 2.18 -17.81
CA SER A 307 -10.20 1.18 -17.48
C SER A 307 -10.74 0.26 -16.42
N GLY A 308 -10.26 -0.97 -16.38
CA GLY A 308 -10.60 -1.87 -15.31
C GLY A 308 -9.63 -3.01 -15.14
N LEU A 309 -9.86 -3.79 -14.09
CA LEU A 309 -9.21 -5.05 -13.84
C LEU A 309 -10.21 -6.06 -13.31
N ALA A 310 -9.89 -7.33 -13.47
CA ALA A 310 -10.59 -8.43 -12.84
C ALA A 310 -9.60 -9.47 -12.31
N TRP A 311 -9.95 -10.12 -11.23
CA TRP A 311 -9.21 -11.26 -10.68
C TRP A 311 -10.17 -12.31 -10.13
N ALA A 312 -9.77 -13.57 -10.12
CA ALA A 312 -10.55 -14.67 -9.60
C ALA A 312 -9.70 -15.86 -9.14
N TYR A 313 -10.18 -16.62 -8.17
CA TYR A 313 -9.60 -17.91 -7.77
C TYR A 313 -10.66 -18.85 -7.16
N LEU A 314 -10.36 -20.15 -7.13
CA LEU A 314 -11.23 -21.15 -6.52
C LEU A 314 -10.80 -21.39 -5.07
N ASP A 315 -11.76 -21.34 -4.14
CA ASP A 315 -11.53 -21.66 -2.73
C ASP A 315 -11.45 -23.18 -2.47
N ARG A 316 -11.30 -23.57 -1.20
CA ARG A 316 -11.21 -24.99 -0.82
C ARG A 316 -12.47 -25.82 -1.10
N TYR A 317 -13.62 -25.17 -1.27
CA TYR A 317 -14.91 -25.80 -1.54
C TYR A 317 -15.30 -25.74 -3.02
N GLY A 318 -14.43 -25.18 -3.88
CA GLY A 318 -14.69 -25.00 -5.30
C GLY A 318 -15.58 -23.80 -5.64
N VAL A 319 -15.75 -22.84 -4.72
CA VAL A 319 -16.45 -21.58 -5.00
C VAL A 319 -15.47 -20.64 -5.71
N LEU A 320 -15.90 -20.01 -6.81
CA LEU A 320 -15.08 -19.04 -7.53
C LEU A 320 -15.22 -17.66 -6.87
N LYS A 321 -14.22 -17.25 -6.10
CA LYS A 321 -14.09 -15.89 -5.58
C LYS A 321 -13.60 -14.98 -6.69
N TYR A 322 -14.21 -13.81 -6.84
CA TYR A 322 -13.80 -12.86 -7.87
C TYR A 322 -13.92 -11.42 -7.39
N GLY A 323 -13.14 -10.55 -8.03
CA GLY A 323 -13.23 -9.11 -7.88
C GLY A 323 -13.05 -8.41 -9.23
N VAL A 324 -13.82 -7.37 -9.48
CA VAL A 324 -13.76 -6.50 -10.66
C VAL A 324 -13.72 -5.06 -10.17
N LYS A 325 -12.77 -4.27 -10.68
CA LYS A 325 -12.68 -2.83 -10.42
C LYS A 325 -12.68 -2.10 -11.76
N LEU A 326 -13.58 -1.13 -11.89
CA LEU A 326 -13.81 -0.33 -13.09
C LEU A 326 -13.62 1.14 -12.72
N ALA A 327 -13.04 1.90 -13.64
CA ALA A 327 -12.80 3.34 -13.55
C ALA A 327 -13.16 4.00 -14.89
N GLY A 328 -13.69 5.22 -14.85
CA GLY A 328 -13.96 6.01 -16.06
C GLY A 328 -15.12 5.51 -16.94
N LEU A 329 -15.96 4.59 -16.43
CA LEU A 329 -17.28 4.33 -17.01
C LEU A 329 -18.25 5.32 -16.33
N ASP A 330 -18.81 6.26 -17.11
CA ASP A 330 -19.79 7.25 -16.63
C ASP A 330 -20.90 6.57 -15.81
N GLU A 331 -21.47 7.28 -14.82
CA GLU A 331 -22.35 6.86 -13.69
C GLU A 331 -23.61 6.01 -14.01
N VAL A 332 -23.71 5.42 -15.19
CA VAL A 332 -24.75 4.49 -15.62
C VAL A 332 -24.30 3.05 -15.32
N SER A 333 -25.13 2.30 -14.57
CA SER A 333 -24.90 0.90 -14.18
C SER A 333 -24.35 0.04 -15.33
N PRO A 334 -23.03 -0.28 -15.35
CA PRO A 334 -22.47 -1.10 -16.41
C PRO A 334 -22.85 -2.58 -16.20
N LEU A 335 -23.04 -3.30 -17.29
CA LEU A 335 -23.25 -4.74 -17.31
C LEU A 335 -21.89 -5.45 -17.28
N VAL A 336 -21.68 -6.37 -16.34
CA VAL A 336 -20.42 -7.13 -16.20
C VAL A 336 -20.71 -8.61 -16.36
N THR A 337 -20.14 -9.26 -17.38
CA THR A 337 -20.39 -10.67 -17.70
C THR A 337 -19.11 -11.47 -17.91
N LEU A 338 -19.20 -12.79 -17.64
CA LEU A 338 -18.19 -13.79 -18.00
C LEU A 338 -18.53 -14.41 -19.36
N VAL A 339 -17.59 -14.38 -20.29
CA VAL A 339 -17.78 -14.79 -21.68
C VAL A 339 -16.78 -15.88 -22.08
N ASP A 340 -17.28 -16.94 -22.69
CA ASP A 340 -16.49 -17.99 -23.34
C ASP A 340 -15.99 -17.50 -24.71
N ASP A 341 -14.67 -17.27 -24.84
CA ASP A 341 -14.01 -16.91 -26.10
C ASP A 341 -13.41 -18.13 -26.84
N GLY A 342 -13.54 -19.36 -26.31
CA GLY A 342 -12.96 -20.58 -26.91
C GLY A 342 -13.76 -21.10 -28.11
N GLY A 343 -15.05 -20.76 -28.20
CA GLY A 343 -15.94 -21.19 -29.28
C GLY A 343 -16.01 -20.25 -30.48
N LYS A 344 -16.53 -20.74 -31.62
CA LYS A 344 -16.86 -19.89 -32.78
C LYS A 344 -17.89 -18.81 -32.46
N ARG A 345 -18.75 -19.05 -31.47
CA ARG A 345 -19.72 -18.09 -30.94
C ARG A 345 -19.33 -17.76 -29.51
N LYS A 346 -19.27 -16.48 -29.20
CA LYS A 346 -19.09 -15.99 -27.83
C LYS A 346 -20.38 -16.28 -27.07
N THR A 347 -20.28 -17.05 -25.99
CA THR A 347 -21.43 -17.37 -25.14
C THR A 347 -21.22 -16.75 -23.77
N GLU A 348 -22.20 -15.98 -23.32
CA GLU A 348 -22.27 -15.50 -21.94
C GLU A 348 -22.52 -16.69 -21.02
N LEU A 349 -21.68 -16.81 -19.99
CA LEU A 349 -21.75 -17.91 -19.02
C LEU A 349 -22.39 -17.45 -17.71
N GLU A 350 -22.02 -16.27 -17.20
CA GLU A 350 -22.49 -15.74 -15.92
C GLU A 350 -22.59 -14.20 -15.95
N ASP A 351 -23.58 -13.66 -15.23
CA ASP A 351 -23.78 -12.23 -15.02
C ASP A 351 -23.31 -11.83 -13.61
N LEU A 352 -22.31 -10.95 -13.54
CA LEU A 352 -21.70 -10.47 -12.30
C LEU A 352 -22.28 -9.12 -11.86
N THR A 353 -23.11 -8.48 -12.68
CA THR A 353 -23.74 -7.18 -12.44
C THR A 353 -24.45 -7.07 -11.08
N PRO A 354 -25.13 -8.12 -10.55
CA PRO A 354 -25.78 -8.03 -9.24
C PRO A 354 -24.84 -7.75 -8.06
N THR A 355 -23.54 -8.01 -8.20
CA THR A 355 -22.53 -7.78 -7.15
C THR A 355 -21.84 -6.42 -7.27
N LEU A 356 -22.19 -5.62 -8.28
CA LEU A 356 -21.56 -4.36 -8.57
C LEU A 356 -22.07 -3.27 -7.61
N ILE A 357 -21.16 -2.71 -6.83
CA ILE A 357 -21.42 -1.63 -5.86
C ILE A 357 -21.01 -0.30 -6.51
N GLY A 358 -21.95 0.65 -6.57
CA GLY A 358 -21.70 1.99 -7.07
C GLY A 358 -21.18 2.04 -8.52
N GLY A 359 -21.53 1.05 -9.34
CA GLY A 359 -21.13 0.99 -10.76
C GLY A 359 -19.65 0.73 -11.04
N SER A 360 -18.81 0.58 -10.00
CA SER A 360 -17.35 0.59 -10.14
C SER A 360 -16.66 -0.65 -9.58
N THR A 361 -17.11 -1.19 -8.44
CA THR A 361 -16.44 -2.32 -7.78
C THR A 361 -17.41 -3.46 -7.56
N ALA A 362 -17.10 -4.64 -8.09
CA ALA A 362 -17.82 -5.87 -7.82
C ALA A 362 -16.90 -6.84 -7.09
N ASN A 363 -17.29 -7.27 -5.90
CA ASN A 363 -16.60 -8.33 -5.17
C ASN A 363 -17.63 -9.38 -4.78
N GLY A 364 -17.45 -10.61 -5.24
CA GLY A 364 -18.46 -11.64 -5.11
C GLY A 364 -17.90 -13.06 -5.14
N SER A 365 -18.83 -14.01 -5.06
CA SER A 365 -18.53 -15.43 -5.17
C SER A 365 -19.56 -16.14 -6.02
N LEU A 366 -19.11 -16.98 -6.95
CA LEU A 366 -19.97 -17.88 -7.71
C LEU A 366 -19.92 -19.27 -7.10
N ASP A 367 -21.06 -19.71 -6.56
CA ASP A 367 -21.17 -21.00 -5.91
C ASP A 367 -21.10 -22.13 -6.94
N ARG A 368 -20.01 -22.91 -6.87
CA ARG A 368 -19.79 -24.17 -7.61
C ARG A 368 -20.01 -24.00 -9.12
N PRO A 369 -19.10 -23.31 -9.83
CA PRO A 369 -19.21 -23.10 -11.27
C PRO A 369 -19.36 -24.42 -12.03
N GLY A 370 -20.12 -24.36 -13.13
CA GLY A 370 -20.32 -25.52 -13.99
C GLY A 370 -19.02 -25.99 -14.66
N PRO A 371 -18.92 -27.27 -15.06
CA PRO A 371 -17.72 -27.83 -15.70
C PRO A 371 -17.26 -27.04 -16.93
N ARG A 372 -18.18 -26.49 -17.72
CA ARG A 372 -17.85 -25.69 -18.90
C ARG A 372 -17.13 -24.39 -18.54
N LEU A 373 -17.55 -23.69 -17.48
CA LEU A 373 -16.89 -22.47 -17.02
C LEU A 373 -15.49 -22.77 -16.47
N LEU A 374 -15.36 -23.86 -15.70
CA LEU A 374 -14.06 -24.29 -15.17
C LEU A 374 -13.09 -24.69 -16.29
N GLU A 375 -13.57 -25.42 -17.31
CA GLU A 375 -12.74 -25.83 -18.44
C GLU A 375 -12.23 -24.62 -19.23
N THR A 376 -13.11 -23.64 -19.53
CA THR A 376 -12.69 -22.41 -20.24
C THR A 376 -11.76 -21.56 -19.37
N LEU A 377 -11.98 -21.49 -18.06
CA LEU A 377 -11.07 -20.81 -17.13
C LEU A 377 -9.67 -21.45 -17.15
N PHE A 378 -9.57 -22.77 -17.07
CA PHE A 378 -8.29 -23.50 -17.03
C PHE A 378 -7.55 -23.48 -18.38
N LYS A 379 -8.27 -23.42 -19.50
CA LYS A 379 -7.69 -23.17 -20.83
C LYS A 379 -7.33 -21.70 -21.06
N GLY A 380 -7.67 -20.84 -20.10
CA GLY A 380 -7.53 -19.40 -20.19
C GLY A 380 -8.45 -18.77 -21.22
N GLU A 381 -9.49 -19.43 -21.72
CA GLU A 381 -10.46 -18.97 -22.74
C GLU A 381 -11.61 -18.14 -22.16
N LEU A 382 -11.62 -17.91 -20.85
CA LEU A 382 -12.62 -17.10 -20.18
C LEU A 382 -12.25 -15.61 -20.21
N SER A 383 -13.17 -14.75 -20.61
CA SER A 383 -12.99 -13.30 -20.63
C SER A 383 -14.02 -12.59 -19.77
N VAL A 384 -13.62 -11.46 -19.18
CA VAL A 384 -14.52 -10.54 -18.48
C VAL A 384 -14.84 -9.40 -19.43
N VAL A 385 -16.12 -9.09 -19.58
CA VAL A 385 -16.62 -7.99 -20.40
C VAL A 385 -17.45 -7.06 -19.52
N ALA A 386 -17.10 -5.78 -19.48
CA ALA A 386 -17.89 -4.74 -18.84
C ALA A 386 -18.37 -3.75 -19.91
N ALA A 387 -19.69 -3.58 -20.05
CA ALA A 387 -20.30 -2.73 -21.05
C ALA A 387 -21.17 -1.65 -20.40
N SER A 388 -20.92 -0.39 -20.73
CA SER A 388 -21.78 0.72 -20.37
C SER A 388 -22.88 0.92 -21.44
N PRO A 389 -24.10 1.31 -21.04
CA PRO A 389 -25.15 1.71 -21.98
C PRO A 389 -24.74 2.85 -22.93
N ALA A 390 -23.75 3.67 -22.55
CA ALA A 390 -23.18 4.71 -23.39
C ALA A 390 -22.25 4.18 -24.52
N GLY A 391 -22.11 2.85 -24.65
CA GLY A 391 -21.32 2.18 -25.68
C GLY A 391 -19.85 1.99 -25.34
N ALA A 392 -19.41 2.30 -24.11
CA ALA A 392 -18.06 1.97 -23.66
C ALA A 392 -17.98 0.48 -23.32
N VAL A 393 -17.02 -0.25 -23.88
CA VAL A 393 -16.82 -1.67 -23.61
C VAL A 393 -15.38 -1.88 -23.15
N LEU A 394 -15.22 -2.51 -21.99
CA LEU A 394 -13.96 -2.99 -21.46
C LEU A 394 -13.94 -4.51 -21.58
N LYS A 395 -12.84 -5.07 -22.08
CA LYS A 395 -12.69 -6.51 -22.23
C LYS A 395 -11.28 -6.96 -21.89
N GLY A 396 -11.18 -8.06 -21.15
CA GLY A 396 -9.90 -8.71 -20.89
C GLY A 396 -10.05 -10.20 -20.65
N ARG A 397 -9.02 -10.95 -21.06
CA ARG A 397 -8.95 -12.40 -20.95
C ARG A 397 -8.31 -12.80 -19.62
N LEU A 398 -8.96 -13.68 -18.86
CA LEU A 398 -8.44 -14.18 -17.59
C LEU A 398 -7.25 -15.11 -17.86
N SER A 399 -6.08 -14.68 -17.42
CA SER A 399 -4.83 -15.42 -17.57
C SER A 399 -4.39 -16.03 -16.24
N GLN A 400 -3.94 -17.28 -16.28
CA GLN A 400 -3.41 -17.96 -15.09
C GLN A 400 -2.09 -17.31 -14.66
N ARG A 401 -1.98 -17.08 -13.35
CA ARG A 401 -0.79 -16.62 -12.64
C ARG A 401 -0.59 -17.48 -11.40
N HIS A 402 0.66 -17.85 -11.13
CA HIS A 402 1.00 -18.54 -9.90
C HIS A 402 1.01 -17.57 -8.73
N ILE A 403 0.60 -18.06 -7.56
CA ILE A 403 0.66 -17.29 -6.33
C ILE A 403 2.10 -17.20 -5.84
N ALA A 404 2.51 -15.98 -5.54
CA ALA A 404 3.71 -15.63 -4.81
C ALA A 404 3.34 -14.64 -3.70
N ASP A 405 4.31 -14.14 -2.94
CA ASP A 405 4.11 -13.30 -1.76
C ASP A 405 3.17 -12.11 -2.04
N ALA A 406 3.40 -11.37 -3.13
CA ALA A 406 2.61 -10.18 -3.49
C ALA A 406 1.11 -10.49 -3.73
N LYS A 407 0.79 -11.66 -4.29
CA LYS A 407 -0.57 -12.05 -4.69
C LYS A 407 -1.41 -12.62 -3.55
N ASP A 408 -0.83 -12.92 -2.40
CA ASP A 408 -1.55 -13.48 -1.25
C ASP A 408 -2.24 -12.38 -0.40
N THR A 409 -2.82 -11.39 -1.08
CA THR A 409 -3.45 -10.20 -0.49
C THR A 409 -4.90 -10.05 -0.96
N CYS A 410 -5.64 -9.11 -0.34
CA CYS A 410 -7.09 -9.02 -0.55
C CYS A 410 -7.50 -8.68 -1.98
N SER A 411 -6.80 -7.75 -2.64
CA SER A 411 -7.14 -7.30 -3.98
C SER A 411 -5.98 -6.51 -4.60
N PRO A 412 -5.82 -6.52 -5.93
CA PRO A 412 -4.83 -5.70 -6.59
C PRO A 412 -5.29 -4.23 -6.68
N ALA A 413 -4.33 -3.34 -6.94
CA ALA A 413 -4.59 -1.94 -7.28
C ALA A 413 -4.65 -1.74 -8.80
N LEU A 414 -5.62 -0.93 -9.24
CA LEU A 414 -5.77 -0.53 -10.64
C LEU A 414 -4.91 0.72 -10.88
N LEU A 415 -3.96 0.64 -11.81
CA LEU A 415 -3.23 1.80 -12.29
C LEU A 415 -3.93 2.37 -13.52
N THR A 416 -4.31 3.64 -13.44
CA THR A 416 -4.96 4.37 -14.52
C THR A 416 -4.03 5.46 -15.02
N SER A 417 -4.15 5.77 -16.30
CA SER A 417 -3.48 6.91 -16.92
C SER A 417 -4.34 8.15 -16.79
N SER A 418 -3.71 9.28 -16.46
CA SER A 418 -4.38 10.58 -16.41
C SER A 418 -4.55 11.22 -17.80
N VAL A 419 -3.91 10.69 -18.84
CA VAL A 419 -3.81 11.32 -20.17
C VAL A 419 -4.52 10.50 -21.25
N SER A 420 -4.52 9.17 -21.16
CA SER A 420 -5.14 8.28 -22.16
C SER A 420 -5.70 7.01 -21.51
N GLY A 421 -6.97 6.65 -21.76
CA GLY A 421 -7.57 5.42 -21.21
C GLY A 421 -6.98 4.11 -21.75
N SER A 422 -6.07 4.20 -22.72
CA SER A 422 -5.47 3.05 -23.41
C SER A 422 -4.54 2.26 -22.49
N VAL A 423 -3.68 2.94 -21.72
CA VAL A 423 -2.70 2.24 -20.86
C VAL A 423 -3.34 1.94 -19.50
N VAL A 424 -3.42 0.67 -19.17
CA VAL A 424 -3.97 0.18 -17.90
C VAL A 424 -2.96 -0.74 -17.24
N GLY A 425 -2.81 -0.60 -15.93
CA GLY A 425 -1.96 -1.46 -15.13
C GLY A 425 -2.72 -2.12 -13.98
N LEU A 426 -2.19 -3.25 -13.52
CA LEU A 426 -2.62 -3.96 -12.32
C LEU A 426 -1.37 -4.25 -11.51
N ILE A 427 -1.43 -3.99 -10.20
CA ILE A 427 -0.31 -4.29 -9.30
C ILE A 427 -0.78 -5.00 -8.03
N TRP A 428 -0.05 -6.05 -7.67
CA TRP A 428 -0.14 -6.75 -6.40
C TRP A 428 1.00 -6.31 -5.49
N LEU A 429 0.72 -6.15 -4.19
CA LEU A 429 1.67 -5.63 -3.21
C LEU A 429 1.48 -6.36 -1.88
N ALA A 430 2.56 -6.81 -1.27
CA ALA A 430 2.55 -7.41 0.07
C ALA A 430 3.80 -7.02 0.85
N ILE A 431 3.69 -6.93 2.17
CA ILE A 431 4.82 -6.74 3.08
C ILE A 431 4.98 -8.03 3.89
N ASP A 432 6.18 -8.61 3.86
CA ASP A 432 6.49 -9.84 4.59
C ASP A 432 6.93 -9.58 6.04
N THR A 433 7.21 -10.65 6.78
CA THR A 433 7.68 -10.58 8.18
C THR A 433 9.07 -9.99 8.33
N ASP A 434 9.87 -9.97 7.25
CA ASP A 434 11.20 -9.35 7.18
C ASP A 434 11.11 -7.88 6.76
N CYS A 435 9.90 -7.32 6.70
CA CYS A 435 9.60 -5.94 6.32
C CYS A 435 10.02 -5.58 4.88
N SER A 436 10.05 -6.57 3.99
CA SER A 436 10.29 -6.39 2.57
C SER A 436 8.98 -6.18 1.82
N LEU A 437 8.95 -5.20 0.91
CA LEU A 437 7.80 -4.97 0.04
C LEU A 437 7.97 -5.77 -1.26
N HIS A 438 7.09 -6.74 -1.48
CA HIS A 438 6.99 -7.52 -2.71
C HIS A 438 5.94 -6.90 -3.63
N TYR A 439 6.24 -6.83 -4.92
CA TYR A 439 5.34 -6.28 -5.92
C TYR A 439 5.31 -7.09 -7.21
N GLU A 440 4.15 -7.13 -7.84
CA GLU A 440 3.98 -7.68 -9.18
C GLU A 440 3.06 -6.81 -10.01
N LEU A 441 3.62 -6.23 -11.07
CA LEU A 441 2.98 -5.30 -12.00
C LEU A 441 2.73 -5.97 -13.34
N GLU A 442 1.54 -5.75 -13.90
CA GLU A 442 1.19 -6.10 -15.28
C GLU A 442 0.62 -4.85 -15.97
N LEU A 443 1.03 -4.59 -17.21
CA LEU A 443 0.62 -3.45 -18.03
C LEU A 443 0.02 -3.93 -19.36
N THR A 444 -0.96 -3.18 -19.87
CA THR A 444 -1.54 -3.40 -21.21
C THR A 444 -1.90 -2.08 -21.90
N GLY A 445 -2.21 -2.15 -23.19
CA GLY A 445 -2.66 -1.03 -24.00
C GLY A 445 -1.61 0.07 -24.21
N LEU A 446 -0.36 -0.32 -24.10
CA LEU A 446 0.79 0.42 -24.61
C LEU A 446 0.70 0.45 -26.14
N PRO A 447 1.05 1.57 -26.81
CA PRO A 447 1.11 1.60 -28.26
C PRO A 447 2.05 0.48 -28.72
N GLU A 448 1.52 -0.48 -29.48
CA GLU A 448 2.37 -1.52 -30.08
C GLU A 448 3.42 -0.79 -30.92
N ASP A 449 4.70 -1.11 -30.71
CA ASP A 449 5.71 -0.82 -31.72
C ASP A 449 5.20 -1.43 -33.02
N ASP A 450 4.90 -0.62 -34.03
CA ASP A 450 4.55 -1.05 -35.37
C ASP A 450 5.67 -1.95 -35.92
N LYS A 451 5.61 -3.25 -35.60
CA LYS A 451 6.43 -4.30 -36.19
C LYS A 451 6.01 -4.62 -37.63
N LYS A 452 5.07 -3.84 -38.20
CA LYS A 452 4.58 -4.03 -39.56
C LYS A 452 5.41 -3.33 -40.64
N ASP A 453 6.30 -2.40 -40.30
CA ASP A 453 7.15 -1.71 -41.30
C ASP A 453 8.65 -2.09 -41.27
N LYS A 454 9.04 -3.14 -40.52
CA LYS A 454 10.41 -3.70 -40.57
C LYS A 454 10.53 -4.89 -41.53
N LYS A 455 9.91 -4.83 -42.71
CA LYS A 455 10.16 -5.79 -43.81
C LYS A 455 11.06 -5.26 -44.93
N ASP A 456 11.30 -3.95 -45.00
CA ASP A 456 12.06 -3.34 -46.12
C ASP A 456 13.41 -2.69 -45.75
N LYS A 457 13.92 -2.90 -44.53
CA LYS A 457 15.30 -2.52 -44.17
C LYS A 457 16.11 -3.73 -43.72
N LYS A 458 16.40 -4.59 -44.69
CA LYS A 458 17.52 -5.52 -44.62
C LYS A 458 18.61 -4.92 -45.48
N ASP A 459 19.43 -4.07 -44.87
CA ASP A 459 20.85 -3.89 -45.14
C ASP A 459 21.36 -2.64 -44.41
N ILE A 460 22.50 -2.80 -43.75
CA ILE A 460 23.29 -1.84 -42.95
C ILE A 460 22.98 -1.85 -41.43
N GLY A 461 23.88 -2.51 -40.69
CA GLY A 461 24.24 -2.18 -39.30
C GLY A 461 23.42 -2.84 -38.20
N GLU A 462 24.04 -3.75 -37.47
CA GLU A 462 23.59 -4.22 -36.16
C GLU A 462 23.63 -3.09 -35.10
N ASP A 463 22.74 -3.23 -34.12
CA ASP A 463 22.74 -2.61 -32.78
C ASP A 463 22.27 -1.15 -32.61
N GLU A 464 20.94 -0.97 -32.59
CA GLU A 464 20.22 -0.37 -31.44
C GLU A 464 18.72 -0.65 -31.62
N LYS A 465 18.18 -1.65 -30.92
CA LYS A 465 16.73 -1.66 -30.68
C LYS A 465 16.48 -0.54 -29.68
N ASP A 466 15.56 0.38 -29.98
CA ASP A 466 15.04 1.33 -28.99
C ASP A 466 14.45 0.55 -27.81
N VAL A 467 15.27 0.28 -26.78
CA VAL A 467 14.82 -0.35 -25.55
C VAL A 467 14.19 0.76 -24.72
N LYS A 468 12.86 0.90 -24.83
CA LYS A 468 12.08 1.79 -23.96
C LYS A 468 12.21 1.32 -22.52
N ASN A 469 12.99 2.06 -21.73
CA ASN A 469 13.25 1.73 -20.33
C ASN A 469 12.10 2.27 -19.46
N ARG A 470 11.44 1.39 -18.70
CA ARG A 470 10.35 1.77 -17.80
C ARG A 470 10.82 1.72 -16.36
N ARG A 471 10.29 2.62 -15.54
CA ARG A 471 10.68 2.79 -14.14
C ARG A 471 9.44 2.77 -13.25
N LEU A 472 9.47 1.93 -12.22
CA LEU A 472 8.44 1.91 -11.18
C LEU A 472 8.91 2.74 -9.98
N TYR A 473 8.14 3.76 -9.61
CA TYR A 473 8.40 4.61 -8.45
C TYR A 473 7.39 4.37 -7.34
N LEU A 474 7.89 4.30 -6.11
CA LEU A 474 7.12 4.42 -4.88
C LEU A 474 7.15 5.89 -4.43
N GLU A 475 5.97 6.48 -4.30
CA GLU A 475 5.79 7.83 -3.77
C GLU A 475 5.01 7.77 -2.47
N THR A 476 5.50 8.42 -1.40
CA THR A 476 4.75 8.56 -0.15
C THR A 476 4.63 10.02 0.21
N VAL A 477 3.48 10.40 0.78
CA VAL A 477 3.25 11.73 1.34
C VAL A 477 2.97 11.63 2.83
N PRO A 478 3.31 12.66 3.63
CA PRO A 478 3.01 12.65 5.06
C PRO A 478 1.50 12.70 5.35
N LEU A 479 0.74 13.41 4.50
CA LEU A 479 -0.70 13.56 4.60
C LEU A 479 -1.28 13.84 3.21
N LEU A 480 -2.50 13.35 2.93
CA LEU A 480 -3.24 13.61 1.68
C LEU A 480 -3.81 15.03 1.67
N VAL A 481 -2.94 16.03 1.53
CA VAL A 481 -3.29 17.45 1.45
C VAL A 481 -2.53 18.13 0.31
N GLU A 482 -3.05 19.25 -0.15
CA GLU A 482 -2.43 20.00 -1.23
C GLU A 482 -1.02 20.49 -0.83
N GLY A 483 -0.07 20.39 -1.77
CA GLY A 483 1.32 20.82 -1.57
C GLY A 483 2.18 19.89 -0.71
N ALA A 484 1.66 18.75 -0.25
CA ALA A 484 2.41 17.84 0.62
C ALA A 484 3.73 17.39 -0.04
N PRO A 485 4.86 17.39 0.70
CA PRO A 485 6.13 16.94 0.15
C PRO A 485 6.05 15.46 -0.23
N VAL A 486 6.39 15.15 -1.48
CA VAL A 486 6.39 13.79 -2.00
C VAL A 486 7.78 13.20 -1.84
N SER A 487 7.90 12.17 -1.00
CA SER A 487 9.09 11.32 -0.98
C SER A 487 8.99 10.32 -2.12
N ARG A 488 10.01 10.24 -2.97
CA ARG A 488 10.00 9.41 -4.17
C ARG A 488 11.20 8.48 -4.19
N ARG A 489 10.93 7.19 -4.35
CA ARG A 489 11.93 6.11 -4.40
C ARG A 489 11.76 5.30 -5.69
N LEU A 490 12.84 5.09 -6.43
CA LEU A 490 12.86 4.14 -7.55
C LEU A 490 12.85 2.72 -6.97
N LEU A 491 11.89 1.89 -7.38
CA LEU A 491 11.85 0.48 -7.02
C LEU A 491 12.71 -0.33 -7.99
N GLU A 492 12.38 -0.28 -9.28
CA GLU A 492 13.07 -1.07 -10.30
C GLU A 492 12.91 -0.47 -11.70
N GLU A 493 13.95 -0.66 -12.52
CA GLU A 493 13.91 -0.41 -13.96
C GLU A 493 13.61 -1.73 -14.68
N PHE A 494 12.72 -1.70 -15.65
CA PHE A 494 12.25 -2.91 -16.31
C PHE A 494 11.87 -2.70 -17.76
N ASP A 495 12.00 -3.77 -18.53
CA ASP A 495 11.59 -3.84 -19.92
C ASP A 495 10.33 -4.70 -20.07
N GLY A 496 9.46 -4.31 -21.00
CA GLY A 496 8.24 -5.03 -21.29
C GLY A 496 7.09 -4.72 -20.33
N ASN A 497 6.12 -5.64 -20.25
CA ASN A 497 4.79 -5.36 -19.70
C ASN A 497 4.55 -6.02 -18.33
N ILE A 498 5.50 -6.80 -17.83
CA ILE A 498 5.37 -7.54 -16.56
C ILE A 498 6.63 -7.29 -15.75
N LEU A 499 6.48 -6.93 -14.49
CA LEU A 499 7.55 -6.75 -13.52
C LEU A 499 7.18 -7.49 -12.23
N GLU A 500 8.08 -8.33 -11.73
CA GLU A 500 7.96 -8.99 -10.42
C GLU A 500 9.26 -8.72 -9.66
N GLY A 501 9.16 -8.19 -8.44
CA GLY A 501 10.33 -7.82 -7.65
C GLY A 501 10.02 -7.64 -6.17
N SER A 502 11.07 -7.34 -5.41
CA SER A 502 10.97 -7.01 -4.00
C SER A 502 12.00 -5.94 -3.63
N VAL A 503 11.64 -5.10 -2.66
CA VAL A 503 12.52 -4.06 -2.13
C VAL A 503 12.67 -4.20 -0.62
N THR A 504 13.91 -4.14 -0.17
CA THR A 504 14.28 -4.15 1.25
C THR A 504 14.74 -2.75 1.69
N GLY A 505 14.82 -2.53 3.01
CA GLY A 505 15.31 -1.27 3.57
C GLY A 505 14.34 -0.10 3.37
N LEU A 506 13.04 -0.35 3.47
CA LEU A 506 12.05 0.71 3.68
C LEU A 506 12.08 1.13 5.15
N SER A 507 11.96 2.42 5.43
CA SER A 507 11.92 2.90 6.81
C SER A 507 10.58 2.57 7.49
N LEU A 508 10.55 2.48 8.82
CA LEU A 508 9.31 2.22 9.58
C LEU A 508 8.22 3.25 9.27
N ILE A 509 8.60 4.50 8.97
CA ILE A 509 7.66 5.55 8.58
C ILE A 509 7.13 5.35 7.16
N GLU A 510 7.95 4.89 6.20
CA GLU A 510 7.50 4.52 4.85
C GLU A 510 6.49 3.37 4.93
N LEU A 511 6.79 2.33 5.71
CA LEU A 511 5.92 1.17 5.92
C LEU A 511 4.59 1.58 6.57
N PHE A 512 4.62 2.48 7.57
CA PHE A 512 3.41 3.05 8.16
C PHE A 512 2.57 3.86 7.16
N ARG A 513 3.20 4.66 6.28
CA ARG A 513 2.49 5.41 5.23
C ARG A 513 1.83 4.47 4.21
N ILE A 514 2.50 3.37 3.87
CA ILE A 514 1.96 2.31 3.01
C ILE A 514 0.75 1.62 3.67
N ASP A 515 0.85 1.25 4.96
CA ASP A 515 -0.24 0.63 5.72
C ASP A 515 -1.45 1.56 5.89
N SER A 516 -1.17 2.85 6.07
CA SER A 516 -2.18 3.91 6.15
C SER A 516 -2.87 4.22 4.81
N GLY A 517 -2.34 3.70 3.70
CA GLY A 517 -2.90 3.93 2.36
C GLY A 517 -2.53 5.29 1.76
N ILE A 518 -1.43 5.89 2.19
CA ILE A 518 -0.94 7.21 1.74
C ILE A 518 0.27 7.04 0.79
N GLY A 519 0.42 5.84 0.23
CA GLY A 519 1.40 5.51 -0.80
C GLY A 519 0.80 5.55 -2.20
N PHE A 520 1.61 5.96 -3.16
CA PHE A 520 1.32 5.96 -4.59
C PHE A 520 2.39 5.18 -5.34
N LEU A 521 1.97 4.50 -6.40
CA LEU A 521 2.88 3.87 -7.35
C LEU A 521 2.70 4.54 -8.70
N GLU A 522 3.80 4.91 -9.33
CA GLU A 522 3.82 5.60 -10.62
C GLU A 522 4.78 4.87 -11.57
N VAL A 523 4.29 4.54 -12.76
CA VAL A 523 5.10 3.98 -13.84
C VAL A 523 5.43 5.10 -14.82
N ILE A 524 6.71 5.25 -15.10
CA ILE A 524 7.24 6.20 -16.08
C ILE A 524 7.96 5.44 -17.19
N GLU A 525 7.78 5.88 -18.43
CA GLU A 525 8.59 5.45 -19.56
C GLU A 525 9.60 6.54 -19.89
N VAL A 526 10.86 6.15 -20.11
CA VAL A 526 11.96 7.06 -20.42
C VAL A 526 12.45 6.75 -21.82
N ASP A 527 12.30 7.72 -22.72
CA ASP A 527 12.76 7.65 -24.10
C ASP A 527 13.82 8.75 -24.33
N GLY A 528 15.09 8.36 -24.30
CA GLY A 528 16.23 9.28 -24.27
C GLY A 528 16.15 10.25 -23.08
N ASN A 529 15.89 11.53 -23.38
CA ASN A 529 15.74 12.59 -22.36
C ASN A 529 14.27 12.90 -21.99
N VAL A 530 13.30 12.23 -22.60
CA VAL A 530 11.87 12.49 -22.38
C VAL A 530 11.30 11.45 -21.43
N SER A 531 10.80 11.89 -20.27
CA SER A 531 10.08 11.04 -19.33
C SER A 531 8.57 11.23 -19.47
N THR A 532 7.84 10.18 -19.80
CA THR A 532 6.38 10.18 -19.91
C THR A 532 5.75 9.41 -18.75
N LYS A 533 4.79 10.04 -18.06
CA LYS A 533 4.02 9.39 -17.01
C LYS A 533 2.97 8.49 -17.65
N LEU A 534 3.05 7.18 -17.40
CA LEU A 534 2.13 6.22 -18.00
C LEU A 534 0.89 6.02 -17.14
N VAL A 535 1.08 5.48 -15.93
CA VAL A 535 -0.03 5.11 -15.06
C VAL A 535 0.33 5.38 -13.60
N ARG A 536 -0.67 5.72 -12.79
CA ARG A 536 -0.51 5.99 -11.36
C ARG A 536 -1.64 5.34 -10.58
N THR A 537 -1.38 4.93 -9.34
CA THR A 537 -2.41 4.48 -8.42
C THR A 537 -2.08 4.84 -6.98
N GLN A 538 -3.12 5.01 -6.16
CA GLN A 538 -3.00 5.01 -4.70
C GLN A 538 -3.16 3.57 -4.22
N PHE A 539 -2.32 3.15 -3.27
CA PHE A 539 -2.36 1.78 -2.77
C PHE A 539 -2.28 1.73 -1.25
N LYS A 540 -2.69 0.57 -0.73
CA LYS A 540 -2.60 0.21 0.68
C LYS A 540 -2.14 -1.23 0.77
N ALA A 541 -1.06 -1.49 1.51
CA ALA A 541 -0.58 -2.84 1.80
C ALA A 541 -0.44 -2.99 3.31
N ARG A 542 -1.02 -4.05 3.87
CA ARG A 542 -0.95 -4.29 5.33
C ARG A 542 0.48 -4.65 5.71
N ALA A 543 1.04 -3.95 6.69
CA ALA A 543 2.33 -4.29 7.28
C ALA A 543 2.14 -5.10 8.58
N PRO A 544 2.99 -6.12 8.87
CA PRO A 544 3.04 -6.76 10.17
C PRO A 544 3.32 -5.73 11.29
N LEU A 545 2.79 -5.97 12.49
CA LEU A 545 3.00 -5.06 13.63
C LEU A 545 4.48 -4.85 13.98
N SER A 546 5.32 -5.87 13.75
CA SER A 546 6.79 -5.78 13.92
C SER A 546 7.47 -4.81 12.94
N CYS A 547 6.82 -4.50 11.83
CA CYS A 547 7.30 -3.59 10.79
C CYS A 547 6.74 -2.16 10.95
N LEU A 548 5.90 -1.93 11.96
CA LEU A 548 5.31 -0.64 12.26
C LEU A 548 6.02 0.01 13.46
N PRO A 549 6.05 1.35 13.55
CA PRO A 549 6.63 2.03 14.70
C PRO A 549 5.89 1.65 16.00
N HIS A 550 6.64 1.13 16.97
CA HIS A 550 6.12 0.88 18.32
C HIS A 550 6.08 2.19 19.12
N TYR A 551 4.89 2.67 19.44
CA TYR A 551 4.70 3.77 20.40
C TYR A 551 4.51 3.16 21.79
N ALA A 552 5.32 3.56 22.77
CA ALA A 552 5.05 3.21 24.16
C ALA A 552 3.81 4.01 24.64
N ASP A 553 2.93 3.39 25.42
CA ASP A 553 1.61 3.92 25.85
C ASP A 553 1.61 5.29 26.56
N ASN A 554 2.78 5.88 26.85
CA ASN A 554 2.91 7.22 27.43
C ASN A 554 3.31 8.31 26.41
N ASP A 555 3.66 7.94 25.19
CA ASP A 555 3.87 8.89 24.10
C ASP A 555 2.55 9.05 23.36
N VAL A 556 1.82 10.12 23.68
CA VAL A 556 0.75 10.61 22.81
C VAL A 556 1.38 10.72 21.42
N ALA A 557 0.87 9.96 20.46
CA ALA A 557 1.24 10.08 19.07
C ALA A 557 0.97 11.53 18.66
N SER A 558 1.98 12.39 18.78
CA SER A 558 1.96 13.68 18.16
C SER A 558 1.76 13.41 16.69
N VAL A 559 0.66 13.92 16.15
CA VAL A 559 0.35 14.06 14.71
C VAL A 559 1.39 14.98 14.01
N LEU A 560 2.62 15.00 14.53
CA LEU A 560 3.78 15.73 14.10
C LEU A 560 4.98 14.79 14.30
N VAL A 561 5.28 13.97 13.30
CA VAL A 561 6.64 13.47 13.10
C VAL A 561 7.47 14.68 12.63
N TYR A 562 7.82 15.54 13.58
CA TYR A 562 8.95 16.45 13.52
C TYR A 562 9.74 16.23 14.80
N ASN A 563 10.35 15.04 14.91
CA ASN A 563 11.41 14.83 15.88
C ASN A 563 12.74 15.10 15.14
N PRO A 564 13.45 16.21 15.41
CA PRO A 564 14.65 16.61 14.66
C PRO A 564 15.90 15.76 15.00
N HIS A 565 15.73 14.63 15.69
CA HIS A 565 16.82 13.77 16.13
C HIS A 565 16.52 12.29 15.86
N SER A 566 16.41 11.93 14.58
CA SER A 566 16.75 10.58 14.13
C SER A 566 17.70 10.67 12.95
N SER A 567 18.74 9.84 12.98
CA SER A 567 19.91 9.81 12.12
C SER A 567 19.63 10.04 10.62
N SER A 568 20.18 11.14 10.12
CA SER A 568 20.79 11.31 8.80
C SER A 568 20.34 10.37 7.68
N SER A 569 19.46 10.88 6.81
CA SER A 569 19.24 10.53 5.38
C SER A 569 17.77 10.34 4.99
N GLU A 570 16.86 11.20 5.43
CA GLU A 570 15.57 11.40 4.75
C GLU A 570 15.39 12.91 4.58
N LEU A 571 15.17 13.36 3.34
CA LEU A 571 15.11 14.77 2.93
C LEU A 571 14.56 15.69 4.03
N GLU A 572 15.35 16.68 4.44
CA GLU A 572 14.86 17.85 5.16
C GLU A 572 13.74 18.47 4.32
N SER A 573 12.48 18.12 4.60
CA SER A 573 11.36 18.77 3.93
C SER A 573 11.32 20.21 4.43
N THR A 574 11.83 21.13 3.63
CA THR A 574 11.80 22.57 3.92
C THR A 574 10.39 23.15 3.84
N SER A 575 9.41 22.36 3.39
CA SER A 575 8.00 22.73 3.33
C SER A 575 7.35 22.80 4.71
N CYS A 576 6.47 23.78 4.92
CA CYS A 576 5.77 24.00 6.17
C CYS A 576 4.31 23.55 6.07
N PHE A 577 3.81 22.85 7.09
CA PHE A 577 2.37 22.55 7.19
C PHE A 577 1.65 23.64 8.00
N HIS A 578 0.61 24.25 7.42
CA HIS A 578 -0.21 25.24 8.10
C HIS A 578 -1.68 25.06 7.74
N GLU A 579 -2.55 25.03 8.75
CA GLU A 579 -3.98 24.72 8.66
C GLU A 579 -4.25 23.37 7.97
N THR A 580 -4.40 23.36 6.65
CA THR A 580 -4.77 22.18 5.85
C THR A 580 -3.91 22.01 4.59
N LYS A 581 -2.84 22.79 4.44
CA LYS A 581 -2.01 22.84 3.23
C LYS A 581 -0.54 22.87 3.59
N PHE A 582 0.29 22.26 2.74
CA PHE A 582 1.74 22.44 2.79
C PHE A 582 2.15 23.59 1.87
N TYR A 583 3.09 24.38 2.36
CA TYR A 583 3.64 25.55 1.70
C TYR A 583 5.13 25.34 1.47
N GLU A 584 5.61 25.70 0.29
CA GLU A 584 7.04 25.59 -0.06
C GLU A 584 7.89 26.61 0.71
N GLU A 585 9.17 26.30 0.89
CA GLU A 585 10.13 27.22 1.54
C GLU A 585 10.15 28.59 0.85
N GLY A 586 10.07 29.65 1.63
CA GLY A 586 10.09 31.03 1.13
C GLY A 586 8.76 31.55 0.60
N THR A 587 7.70 30.73 0.58
CA THR A 587 6.36 31.20 0.22
C THR A 587 5.72 32.02 1.34
N GLN A 588 4.86 32.95 0.97
CA GLN A 588 4.03 33.76 1.87
C GLN A 588 2.55 33.66 1.44
N TRP A 589 1.64 33.59 2.40
CA TRP A 589 0.21 33.42 2.16
C TRP A 589 -0.63 34.05 3.27
N THR A 590 -1.86 34.43 2.95
CA THR A 590 -2.87 34.80 3.96
C THR A 590 -3.51 33.54 4.53
N ALA A 591 -3.68 33.44 5.85
CA ALA A 591 -4.34 32.30 6.49
C ALA A 591 -5.78 32.14 6.01
N HIS A 592 -6.24 30.89 5.87
CA HIS A 592 -7.61 30.62 5.40
C HIS A 592 -8.65 30.92 6.48
N SER A 593 -8.31 30.66 7.75
CA SER A 593 -9.20 30.91 8.88
C SER A 593 -9.36 32.39 9.22
N ASP A 594 -8.32 33.19 8.95
CA ASP A 594 -8.30 34.62 9.27
C ASP A 594 -7.63 35.45 8.16
N PRO A 595 -8.38 36.30 7.41
CA PRO A 595 -7.81 37.16 6.38
C PRO A 595 -6.88 38.25 6.94
N CYS A 596 -6.86 38.44 8.27
CA CYS A 596 -5.96 39.35 8.98
C CYS A 596 -4.67 38.68 9.48
N SER A 597 -4.37 37.46 9.06
CA SER A 597 -3.13 36.76 9.41
C SER A 597 -2.32 36.45 8.15
N MET A 598 -1.09 36.95 8.09
CA MET A 598 -0.14 36.70 7.00
C MET A 598 0.96 35.77 7.47
N CYS A 599 1.12 34.66 6.80
CA CYS A 599 2.04 33.59 7.14
C CYS A 599 3.18 33.48 6.12
N HIS A 600 4.32 32.97 6.56
CA HIS A 600 5.41 32.56 5.68
C HIS A 600 6.03 31.24 6.14
N CYS A 601 6.62 30.52 5.19
CA CYS A 601 7.37 29.30 5.45
C CYS A 601 8.87 29.59 5.46
N HIS A 602 9.52 29.29 6.58
CA HIS A 602 10.97 29.37 6.69
C HIS A 602 11.55 28.19 7.47
N ARG A 603 12.47 27.45 6.84
CA ARG A 603 13.14 26.24 7.33
C ARG A 603 12.17 25.24 7.93
N GLY A 604 11.08 24.94 7.23
CA GLY A 604 10.05 24.00 7.68
C GLY A 604 9.15 24.51 8.81
N THR A 605 9.30 25.76 9.26
CA THR A 605 8.43 26.38 10.27
C THR A 605 7.52 27.44 9.65
N ALA A 606 6.20 27.26 9.77
CA ALA A 606 5.23 28.28 9.40
C ALA A 606 5.09 29.33 10.52
N THR A 607 5.37 30.60 10.21
CA THR A 607 5.19 31.72 11.15
C THR A 607 4.17 32.70 10.61
N CYS A 608 3.20 33.09 11.43
CA CYS A 608 2.11 34.00 11.05
C CYS A 608 2.13 35.30 11.87
N ASP A 609 2.00 36.42 11.17
CA ASP A 609 1.93 37.76 11.73
C ASP A 609 0.54 38.38 11.50
N PRO A 610 -0.02 39.12 12.49
CA PRO A 610 -1.23 39.88 12.28
C PRO A 610 -0.99 41.04 11.32
N VAL A 611 -1.89 41.25 10.37
CA VAL A 611 -1.85 42.32 9.36
C VAL A 611 -2.11 43.68 10.03
N PRO A 612 -1.13 44.60 10.06
CA PRO A 612 -1.34 45.94 10.59
C PRO A 612 -2.07 46.81 9.56
N CYS A 613 -3.21 47.39 9.94
CA CYS A 613 -3.94 48.30 9.04
C CYS A 613 -3.42 49.74 9.14
N PRO A 614 -3.00 50.36 8.01
CA PRO A 614 -2.56 51.74 8.01
C PRO A 614 -3.71 52.71 8.29
N PRO A 615 -3.41 53.91 8.83
CA PRO A 615 -4.44 54.91 9.09
C PRO A 615 -5.08 55.41 7.79
N LEU A 616 -6.41 55.38 7.73
CA LEU A 616 -7.15 55.88 6.58
C LEU A 616 -7.29 57.40 6.62
N SER A 617 -7.02 58.06 5.47
CA SER A 617 -7.11 59.51 5.33
C SER A 617 -8.54 60.04 5.09
N CYS A 618 -9.54 59.16 4.95
CA CYS A 618 -10.94 59.53 4.74
C CYS A 618 -11.76 59.59 6.04
N PRO A 619 -12.82 60.43 6.08
CA PRO A 619 -13.77 60.46 7.18
C PRO A 619 -14.47 59.12 7.35
N VAL A 620 -14.90 58.81 8.58
CA VAL A 620 -15.48 57.51 8.97
C VAL A 620 -16.70 57.14 8.11
N SER A 621 -17.46 58.13 7.64
CA SER A 621 -18.63 57.96 6.78
C SER A 621 -18.32 57.40 5.38
N LEU A 622 -17.08 57.50 4.92
CA LEU A 622 -16.63 57.02 3.61
C LEU A 622 -15.79 55.75 3.69
N ARG A 623 -15.71 55.12 4.86
CA ARG A 623 -14.96 53.86 5.07
C ARG A 623 -15.85 52.68 4.70
N ILE A 624 -15.41 51.89 3.75
CA ILE A 624 -16.10 50.67 3.34
C ILE A 624 -15.53 49.50 4.13
N LYS A 625 -16.41 48.62 4.61
CA LYS A 625 -16.00 47.33 5.21
C LYS A 625 -15.11 46.58 4.22
N PRO A 626 -14.03 45.91 4.66
CA PRO A 626 -13.18 45.15 3.77
C PRO A 626 -14.01 44.18 2.90
N PRO A 627 -13.75 44.12 1.58
CA PRO A 627 -14.32 43.10 0.71
C PRO A 627 -13.88 41.70 1.18
N ALA A 628 -14.63 40.67 0.80
CA ALA A 628 -14.33 39.29 1.19
C ALA A 628 -12.86 38.94 0.87
N GLY A 629 -12.14 38.38 1.84
CA GLY A 629 -10.72 38.02 1.71
C GLY A 629 -9.70 39.13 2.01
N HIS A 630 -10.13 40.32 2.43
CA HIS A 630 -9.23 41.42 2.82
C HIS A 630 -9.37 41.74 4.31
N CYS A 631 -8.26 42.13 4.96
CA CYS A 631 -8.28 42.50 6.39
C CYS A 631 -8.70 43.97 6.62
N CYS A 632 -8.11 44.90 5.85
CA CYS A 632 -8.20 46.33 6.14
C CYS A 632 -9.32 47.03 5.35
N SER A 633 -9.98 47.99 6.00
CA SER A 633 -11.00 48.84 5.37
C SER A 633 -10.38 49.79 4.34
N ILE A 634 -11.17 50.19 3.35
CA ILE A 634 -10.76 51.10 2.27
C ILE A 634 -11.67 52.32 2.20
N CYS A 635 -11.18 53.41 1.62
CA CYS A 635 -11.99 54.60 1.36
C CYS A 635 -12.82 54.43 0.09
N GLN A 636 -14.08 54.85 0.11
CA GLN A 636 -14.93 54.89 -1.07
C GLN A 636 -14.39 55.91 -2.09
N LEU A 637 -14.10 55.43 -3.31
CA LEU A 637 -13.74 56.29 -4.44
C LEU A 637 -15.00 56.98 -4.99
N PRO A 638 -14.92 58.25 -5.42
CA PRO A 638 -16.04 58.92 -6.07
C PRO A 638 -16.41 58.21 -7.39
N SER A 639 -17.65 57.74 -7.52
CA SER A 639 -18.17 57.27 -8.80
C SER A 639 -18.44 58.48 -9.69
N ASP A 640 -17.63 58.70 -10.72
CA ASP A 640 -17.90 59.74 -11.72
C ASP A 640 -19.14 59.36 -12.54
N ASN A 641 -20.30 59.86 -12.10
CA ASN A 641 -21.49 60.00 -12.94
C ASN A 641 -21.31 61.25 -13.82
N THR A 642 -20.55 61.14 -14.91
CA THR A 642 -20.57 62.16 -15.96
C THR A 642 -21.33 61.65 -17.17
N MET A 643 -22.55 62.19 -17.32
CA MET A 643 -23.30 62.22 -18.58
C MET A 643 -22.43 62.84 -19.68
N SER A 644 -22.24 62.13 -20.79
CA SER A 644 -22.08 62.78 -22.09
C SER A 644 -22.64 61.91 -23.21
N THR A 645 -23.78 62.37 -23.69
CA THR A 645 -24.51 62.12 -24.92
C THR A 645 -23.62 61.93 -26.15
N THR A 646 -23.72 60.79 -26.85
CA THR A 646 -24.22 60.65 -28.24
C THR A 646 -23.78 59.30 -28.85
N PRO A 647 -24.60 58.69 -29.73
CA PRO A 647 -24.41 57.31 -30.20
C PRO A 647 -23.63 57.25 -31.51
N ASN A 648 -22.80 56.22 -31.70
CA ASN A 648 -22.69 55.54 -32.99
C ASN A 648 -22.16 54.10 -32.82
N PRO A 649 -22.69 53.12 -33.60
CA PRO A 649 -22.47 51.69 -33.37
C PRO A 649 -21.39 51.10 -34.30
N ILE A 650 -21.15 49.78 -34.13
CA ILE A 650 -20.34 48.85 -34.97
C ILE A 650 -18.87 48.79 -34.46
N THR A 651 -18.35 47.70 -33.88
CA THR A 651 -18.46 46.29 -34.28
C THR A 651 -18.35 45.38 -33.05
N SER A 652 -19.36 44.54 -32.83
CA SER A 652 -19.36 43.44 -31.87
C SER A 652 -19.00 42.13 -32.56
N THR A 653 -17.94 41.46 -32.14
CA THR A 653 -17.77 40.01 -32.34
C THR A 653 -17.34 39.34 -31.04
N MET A 654 -18.07 38.26 -30.75
CA MET A 654 -17.81 37.18 -29.79
C MET A 654 -18.18 37.41 -28.31
N SER A 655 -19.44 37.06 -28.06
CA SER A 655 -20.02 36.60 -26.80
C SER A 655 -19.26 35.42 -26.19
N SER A 656 -19.02 35.44 -24.88
CA SER A 656 -19.36 34.29 -24.02
C SER A 656 -19.63 34.75 -22.59
N LYS A 657 -20.88 34.58 -22.15
CA LYS A 657 -21.35 34.82 -20.78
C LYS A 657 -20.72 33.82 -19.80
N LYS A 658 -20.03 34.34 -18.77
CA LYS A 658 -20.04 33.80 -17.39
C LYS A 658 -20.06 34.98 -16.41
N SER A 659 -21.11 35.01 -15.59
CA SER A 659 -21.32 35.77 -14.34
C SER A 659 -20.38 36.94 -14.02
N ASN A 660 -20.92 38.17 -14.09
CA ASN A 660 -20.31 39.42 -13.63
C ASN A 660 -19.94 39.36 -12.13
N ILE A 661 -18.67 39.05 -11.85
CA ILE A 661 -17.90 39.82 -10.87
C ILE A 661 -17.24 40.90 -11.72
N GLU A 662 -17.62 42.17 -11.53
CA GLU A 662 -16.85 43.28 -12.10
C GLU A 662 -15.38 43.05 -11.78
N ALA A 663 -14.52 42.97 -12.78
CA ALA A 663 -13.08 42.79 -12.57
C ALA A 663 -12.59 43.97 -11.70
N LEU A 664 -12.41 43.73 -10.39
CA LEU A 664 -11.89 44.74 -9.48
C LEU A 664 -10.55 45.21 -10.05
N ARG A 665 -10.46 46.49 -10.42
CA ARG A 665 -9.19 47.11 -10.82
C ARG A 665 -8.28 47.17 -9.58
N GLY A 666 -7.00 46.85 -9.75
CA GLY A 666 -6.06 46.83 -8.64
C GLY A 666 -4.61 46.68 -9.08
N CYS A 667 -3.71 46.73 -8.11
CA CYS A 667 -2.27 46.60 -8.28
C CYS A 667 -1.79 45.25 -7.74
N THR A 668 -0.74 44.69 -8.34
CA THR A 668 -0.06 43.52 -7.81
C THR A 668 1.35 43.88 -7.33
N LEU A 669 1.70 43.47 -6.11
CA LEU A 669 3.03 43.63 -5.54
C LEU A 669 3.46 42.30 -4.91
N ALA A 670 4.61 41.75 -5.31
CA ALA A 670 5.16 40.51 -4.77
C ALA A 670 4.16 39.34 -4.72
N GLY A 671 3.34 39.19 -5.76
CA GLY A 671 2.31 38.14 -5.88
C GLY A 671 1.00 38.40 -5.14
N GLN A 672 0.90 39.49 -4.37
CA GLN A 672 -0.34 39.88 -3.67
C GLN A 672 -1.13 40.90 -4.49
N PHE A 673 -2.45 40.71 -4.56
CA PHE A 673 -3.37 41.62 -5.23
C PHE A 673 -3.97 42.61 -4.23
N HIS A 674 -3.93 43.89 -4.55
CA HIS A 674 -4.51 44.96 -3.77
C HIS A 674 -5.47 45.78 -4.64
N VAL A 675 -6.68 46.01 -4.14
CA VAL A 675 -7.70 46.80 -4.86
C VAL A 675 -7.25 48.25 -5.07
N ALA A 676 -7.73 48.88 -6.14
CA ALA A 676 -7.49 50.30 -6.44
C ALA A 676 -7.85 51.19 -5.24
N GLY A 677 -6.93 52.06 -4.82
CA GLY A 677 -7.08 52.93 -3.65
C GLY A 677 -6.76 52.28 -2.29
N ALA A 678 -6.38 51.00 -2.24
CA ALA A 678 -5.96 50.35 -1.00
C ALA A 678 -4.60 50.87 -0.50
N ALA A 679 -4.43 50.88 0.83
CA ALA A 679 -3.17 51.16 1.51
C ALA A 679 -2.78 49.97 2.41
N TRP A 680 -1.50 49.59 2.42
CA TRP A 680 -0.99 48.46 3.22
C TRP A 680 0.48 48.63 3.61
N HIS A 681 0.92 47.88 4.62
CA HIS A 681 2.34 47.71 4.94
C HIS A 681 2.91 46.51 4.18
N PRO A 682 4.05 46.63 3.48
CA PRO A 682 4.65 45.50 2.76
C PRO A 682 5.16 44.43 3.75
N TYR A 683 5.00 43.16 3.38
CA TYR A 683 5.47 42.02 4.16
C TYR A 683 6.85 41.56 3.63
N LEU A 684 7.82 41.39 4.53
CA LEU A 684 9.20 41.03 4.22
C LEU A 684 9.64 39.83 5.07
N PRO A 685 9.43 38.58 4.63
CA PRO A 685 9.92 37.39 5.33
C PRO A 685 11.46 37.41 5.49
N PRO A 686 12.05 36.99 6.63
CA PRO A 686 11.40 36.56 7.88
C PRO A 686 11.10 37.70 8.87
N SER A 687 11.33 38.96 8.48
CA SER A 687 11.24 40.14 9.36
C SER A 687 9.80 40.63 9.63
N GLY A 688 8.81 40.12 8.88
CA GLY A 688 7.40 40.48 9.03
C GLY A 688 7.01 41.77 8.31
N PHE A 689 5.99 42.47 8.80
CA PHE A 689 5.50 43.72 8.20
C PHE A 689 6.43 44.92 8.48
N ASP A 690 6.80 45.67 7.42
CA ASP A 690 7.50 46.95 7.56
C ASP A 690 6.49 48.09 7.83
N THR A 691 6.27 48.40 9.10
CA THR A 691 5.38 49.50 9.52
C THR A 691 5.92 50.89 9.19
N CYS A 692 7.19 50.99 8.76
CA CYS A 692 7.80 52.25 8.32
C CYS A 692 7.58 52.54 6.83
N ALA A 693 6.96 51.66 6.06
CA ALA A 693 6.56 51.93 4.68
C ALA A 693 5.05 51.73 4.52
N ILE A 694 4.36 52.70 3.90
CA ILE A 694 2.93 52.56 3.58
C ILE A 694 2.81 52.54 2.06
N CYS A 695 2.53 51.37 1.51
CA CYS A 695 2.26 51.20 0.09
C CYS A 695 0.81 51.57 -0.22
N THR A 696 0.57 52.27 -1.32
CA THR A 696 -0.75 52.59 -1.84
C THR A 696 -0.86 52.21 -3.31
N CYS A 697 -2.03 51.70 -3.71
CA CYS A 697 -2.36 51.45 -5.11
C CYS A 697 -3.09 52.67 -5.68
N ASP A 698 -2.48 53.37 -6.63
CA ASP A 698 -3.09 54.54 -7.27
C ASP A 698 -4.42 54.12 -7.95
N PRO A 699 -5.56 54.76 -7.60
CA PRO A 699 -6.86 54.34 -8.08
C PRO A 699 -7.10 54.57 -9.58
N ILE A 700 -6.32 55.45 -10.22
CA ILE A 700 -6.44 55.82 -11.63
C ILE A 700 -5.36 55.13 -12.45
N ASN A 701 -4.10 55.24 -12.02
CA ASN A 701 -2.95 54.76 -12.79
C ASN A 701 -2.57 53.30 -12.48
N LEU A 702 -3.14 52.69 -11.42
CA LEU A 702 -2.81 51.34 -10.95
C LEU A 702 -1.31 51.12 -10.70
N ILE A 703 -0.61 52.18 -10.28
CA ILE A 703 0.80 52.15 -9.91
C ILE A 703 0.91 52.07 -8.39
N VAL A 704 1.77 51.18 -7.91
CA VAL A 704 2.09 51.05 -6.48
C VAL A 704 3.10 52.14 -6.06
N ARG A 705 2.79 52.87 -4.99
CA ARG A 705 3.69 53.86 -4.37
C ARG A 705 3.92 53.51 -2.91
N CYS A 706 5.18 53.32 -2.50
CA CYS A 706 5.54 52.95 -1.12
C CYS A 706 6.44 54.01 -0.45
N PRO A 707 5.93 55.21 -0.13
CA PRO A 707 6.69 56.16 0.67
C PRO A 707 7.02 55.61 2.07
N ARG A 708 8.20 55.97 2.59
CA ARG A 708 8.53 55.74 4.00
C ARG A 708 7.85 56.78 4.89
N VAL A 709 7.39 56.34 6.05
CA VAL A 709 6.79 57.18 7.08
C VAL A 709 7.86 58.12 7.62
N GLN A 710 7.58 59.42 7.57
CA GLN A 710 8.46 60.44 8.13
C GLN A 710 8.02 60.72 9.57
N CYS A 711 8.88 60.37 10.53
CA CYS A 711 8.55 60.54 11.94
C CYS A 711 8.57 62.01 12.34
N PRO A 712 7.62 62.46 13.19
CA PRO A 712 7.66 63.80 13.78
C PRO A 712 8.96 64.02 14.55
N ALA A 713 9.44 65.28 14.56
CA ALA A 713 10.55 65.66 15.41
C ALA A 713 10.17 65.44 16.88
N LEU A 714 11.07 64.82 17.66
CA LEU A 714 10.84 64.50 19.06
C LEU A 714 11.34 65.64 19.94
N ASP A 715 10.50 66.12 20.85
CA ASP A 715 10.84 67.16 21.83
C ASP A 715 11.60 66.62 23.04
N CYS A 716 12.15 65.40 22.94
CA CYS A 716 12.94 64.73 23.97
C CYS A 716 14.21 64.12 23.39
N ASP A 717 15.20 63.86 24.25
CA ASP A 717 16.45 63.23 23.83
C ASP A 717 16.18 61.83 23.25
N GLU A 718 16.88 61.47 22.18
CA GLU A 718 16.60 60.24 21.42
C GLU A 718 16.81 58.97 22.27
N LYS A 719 17.64 59.07 23.33
CA LYS A 719 17.87 58.01 24.31
C LYS A 719 16.68 57.76 25.25
N THR A 720 15.82 58.76 25.42
CA THR A 720 14.62 58.68 26.27
C THR A 720 13.34 58.38 25.48
N ALA A 721 13.40 58.52 24.16
CA ALA A 721 12.28 58.23 23.28
C ALA A 721 12.05 56.72 23.18
N ILE A 722 10.83 56.28 23.45
CA ILE A 722 10.43 54.87 23.46
C ILE A 722 9.58 54.57 22.23
N ARG A 723 9.70 53.37 21.67
CA ARG A 723 8.66 52.90 20.74
C ARG A 723 7.47 52.41 21.58
N PRO A 724 6.25 52.92 21.33
CA PRO A 724 5.06 52.48 22.07
C PRO A 724 4.80 50.97 21.93
N ASP A 725 5.14 50.41 20.76
CA ASP A 725 5.09 48.98 20.46
C ASP A 725 6.38 48.56 19.73
N LYS A 726 6.82 47.31 19.86
CA LYS A 726 7.99 46.75 19.16
C LYS A 726 7.88 46.91 17.64
N LYS A 727 6.65 46.88 17.12
CA LYS A 727 6.33 47.03 15.69
C LYS A 727 6.03 48.48 15.28
N ALA A 728 6.14 49.49 16.15
CA ALA A 728 5.90 50.88 15.78
C ALA A 728 7.09 51.50 14.99
N CYS A 729 6.80 52.25 13.92
CA CYS A 729 7.87 52.90 13.16
C CYS A 729 8.57 54.01 13.97
N CYS A 730 7.78 54.93 14.55
CA CYS A 730 8.27 56.13 15.21
C CYS A 730 8.37 55.95 16.73
N LYS A 731 9.45 56.47 17.33
CA LYS A 731 9.57 56.63 18.78
C LYS A 731 8.66 57.77 19.24
N GLN A 732 8.26 57.77 20.50
CA GLN A 732 7.48 58.81 21.15
C GLN A 732 8.13 59.17 22.49
N CYS A 733 7.96 60.43 22.90
CA CYS A 733 8.36 60.87 24.22
C CYS A 733 7.34 60.37 25.26
N PRO A 734 7.77 59.85 26.43
CA PRO A 734 6.85 59.40 27.47
C PRO A 734 6.01 60.58 28.01
N VAL A 735 4.69 60.45 28.01
CA VAL A 735 3.76 61.50 28.46
C VAL A 735 3.61 61.45 29.99
N VAL A 736 3.95 62.54 30.69
CA VAL A 736 3.65 62.74 32.11
C VAL A 736 2.40 63.62 32.21
N SER A 737 1.27 63.08 32.67
CA SER A 737 0.02 63.82 32.81
C SER A 737 -0.12 64.45 34.22
N VAL A 738 -0.35 65.77 34.28
CA VAL A 738 -0.71 66.51 35.50
C VAL A 738 -2.12 67.08 35.30
N ILE A 739 -3.04 66.84 36.25
CA ILE A 739 -4.44 67.30 36.20
C ILE A 739 -4.60 68.51 37.16
N PRO A 740 -5.23 69.63 36.76
CA PRO A 740 -5.48 70.78 37.62
C PRO A 740 -6.92 70.80 38.20
N ILE A 741 -7.11 71.28 39.44
CA ILE A 741 -8.43 71.59 40.02
C ILE A 741 -8.37 72.99 40.65
N SER A 742 -9.39 73.81 40.37
CA SER A 742 -9.57 75.21 40.80
C SER A 742 -10.60 75.36 41.93
N GLY A 743 -10.39 76.37 42.80
CA GLY A 743 -11.34 76.95 43.78
C GLY A 743 -11.29 76.31 45.19
N THR A 744 -11.29 76.99 46.34
CA THR A 744 -11.91 78.27 46.76
C THR A 744 -11.29 78.80 48.07
N GLN A 745 -11.61 80.06 48.42
CA GLN A 745 -11.11 80.89 49.53
C GLN A 745 -11.58 80.48 50.96
N GLY A 746 -10.78 80.80 52.00
CA GLY A 746 -11.23 81.00 53.40
C GLY A 746 -10.40 80.30 54.50
N PRO A 747 -10.38 80.76 55.78
CA PRO A 747 -9.14 81.24 56.44
C PRO A 747 -8.66 80.53 57.73
N ILE A 748 -7.33 80.60 57.95
CA ILE A 748 -6.47 80.70 59.16
C ILE A 748 -6.87 80.01 60.52
N THR A 749 -5.86 79.31 61.11
CA THR A 749 -5.46 79.12 62.54
C THR A 749 -5.64 77.76 63.27
N SER A 750 -4.53 77.37 63.94
CA SER A 750 -4.31 76.60 65.19
C SER A 750 -4.41 75.06 65.26
N ASP A 751 -3.24 74.47 65.56
CA ASP A 751 -2.92 73.17 66.22
C ASP A 751 -3.34 73.19 67.72
N PRO A 752 -3.38 72.10 68.56
CA PRO A 752 -3.11 70.66 68.34
C PRO A 752 -4.12 69.67 69.00
N SER A 753 -3.88 68.36 68.83
CA SER A 753 -4.40 67.17 69.56
C SER A 753 -5.48 66.29 68.87
N LEU A 754 -5.08 65.04 68.59
CA LEU A 754 -5.86 63.92 68.05
C LEU A 754 -6.51 63.08 69.18
N PRO A 755 -7.65 62.41 68.96
CA PRO A 755 -7.58 61.01 68.47
C PRO A 755 -8.61 60.63 67.38
N ARG A 756 -8.13 59.78 66.45
CA ARG A 756 -8.78 58.78 65.56
C ARG A 756 -10.25 59.03 65.13
N ASP A 757 -10.60 58.99 63.84
CA ASP A 757 -10.55 57.78 63.01
C ASP A 757 -10.78 58.06 61.50
N GLN A 758 -10.19 57.19 60.68
CA GLN A 758 -10.59 56.77 59.31
C GLN A 758 -10.57 57.82 58.18
N ALA A 759 -9.55 57.73 57.30
CA ALA A 759 -9.63 57.06 55.98
C ALA A 759 -9.95 58.10 54.89
N ILE A 760 -9.20 58.31 53.79
CA ILE A 760 -8.51 57.37 52.91
C ILE A 760 -7.63 58.20 51.92
N VAL A 761 -6.39 57.71 51.70
CA VAL A 761 -5.58 57.75 50.45
C VAL A 761 -4.97 59.07 49.95
N GLN A 762 -3.65 59.19 50.16
CA GLN A 762 -2.68 59.72 49.19
C GLN A 762 -1.36 58.93 49.35
N SER A 763 -1.05 58.06 48.38
CA SER A 763 0.01 58.23 47.36
C SER A 763 1.44 57.98 47.90
N LEU A 764 2.06 56.86 47.51
CA LEU A 764 3.05 56.83 46.41
C LEU A 764 4.20 57.81 46.64
N TYR A 765 5.26 57.34 47.32
CA TYR A 765 6.66 57.58 47.00
C TYR A 765 7.47 56.69 47.97
N VAL A 766 7.82 55.48 47.55
CA VAL A 766 8.90 54.73 48.23
C VAL A 766 10.16 55.02 47.44
N PRO A 767 11.16 55.74 47.99
CA PRO A 767 12.45 55.88 47.34
C PRO A 767 13.04 54.47 47.19
N LYS A 768 13.54 54.12 46.00
CA LYS A 768 14.28 52.87 45.80
C LYS A 768 15.49 52.90 46.75
N ARG A 769 15.39 52.18 47.87
CA ARG A 769 16.48 51.97 48.82
C ARG A 769 17.64 51.29 48.11
N THR A 770 18.86 51.71 48.41
CA THR A 770 20.03 51.10 47.79
C THR A 770 20.21 49.66 48.32
N PRO A 771 20.83 48.76 47.55
CA PRO A 771 21.14 47.39 47.98
C PRO A 771 21.86 47.32 49.34
N GLU A 772 22.68 48.34 49.62
CA GLU A 772 23.45 48.49 50.84
C GLU A 772 22.57 48.85 52.04
N ASP A 773 21.58 49.74 51.86
CA ASP A 773 20.60 50.10 52.90
C ASP A 773 19.71 48.90 53.28
N ILE A 774 19.33 48.08 52.30
CA ILE A 774 18.49 46.88 52.52
C ILE A 774 19.22 45.85 53.37
N LEU A 775 20.54 45.69 53.17
CA LEU A 775 21.36 44.77 53.97
C LEU A 775 21.64 45.32 55.38
N ALA A 776 21.81 46.64 55.52
CA ALA A 776 22.01 47.29 56.82
C ALA A 776 20.76 47.17 57.73
N ASP A 777 19.56 47.19 57.14
CA ASP A 777 18.28 47.00 57.83
C ASP A 777 17.92 45.50 58.07
N GLY A 778 18.89 44.58 57.88
CA GLY A 778 18.71 43.14 58.12
C GLY A 778 18.15 42.35 56.93
N GLY A 779 18.27 42.86 55.70
CA GLY A 779 17.90 42.15 54.49
C GLY A 779 18.79 40.93 54.19
N CYS A 780 18.26 40.00 53.40
CA CYS A 780 18.95 38.76 53.01
C CYS A 780 19.57 38.92 51.63
N ARG A 781 20.85 38.52 51.51
CA ARG A 781 21.55 38.51 50.22
C ARG A 781 21.27 37.21 49.47
N TYR A 782 20.80 37.31 48.23
CA TYR A 782 20.61 36.16 47.34
C TYR A 782 21.41 36.32 46.03
N PRO A 783 22.04 35.27 45.47
CA PRO A 783 23.00 35.40 44.37
C PRO A 783 22.39 35.87 43.04
N VAL A 784 21.11 35.56 42.80
CA VAL A 784 20.43 35.85 41.53
C VAL A 784 19.09 36.53 41.80
N GLY A 785 19.06 37.86 41.76
CA GLY A 785 17.84 38.65 42.02
C GLY A 785 18.01 39.85 42.96
N GLY A 786 19.18 40.01 43.59
CA GLY A 786 19.51 41.14 44.48
C GLY A 786 19.17 40.88 45.96
N PRO A 787 19.50 41.82 46.87
CA PRO A 787 19.16 41.68 48.28
C PRO A 787 17.67 41.93 48.52
N TYR A 788 17.07 41.09 49.36
CA TYR A 788 15.65 41.14 49.72
C TYR A 788 15.47 41.70 51.13
N GLU A 789 14.49 42.57 51.31
CA GLU A 789 14.15 43.15 52.61
C GLU A 789 13.70 42.08 53.63
N ASN A 790 13.94 42.34 54.91
CA ASN A 790 13.55 41.45 56.00
C ASN A 790 12.03 41.21 55.99
N GLY A 791 11.61 39.94 56.03
CA GLY A 791 10.21 39.52 55.95
C GLY A 791 9.66 39.36 54.54
N ARG A 792 10.40 39.73 53.50
CA ARG A 792 9.95 39.62 52.10
C ARG A 792 10.01 38.19 51.60
N ASP A 793 8.94 37.77 50.95
CA ASP A 793 8.85 36.49 50.26
C ASP A 793 9.23 36.65 48.78
N TRP A 794 10.01 35.72 48.23
CA TRP A 794 10.35 35.68 46.80
C TRP A 794 10.44 34.25 46.27
N HIS A 795 10.34 34.09 44.95
CA HIS A 795 10.65 32.82 44.28
C HIS A 795 12.11 32.86 43.81
N PRO A 796 12.93 31.84 44.12
CA PRO A 796 14.33 31.84 43.72
C PRO A 796 14.45 31.71 42.21
N LYS A 797 15.40 32.46 41.65
CA LYS A 797 15.74 32.39 40.23
C LYS A 797 17.03 31.58 40.08
N ILE A 798 17.01 30.54 39.24
CA ILE A 798 18.19 29.74 38.90
C ILE A 798 18.61 30.09 37.48
N HIS A 799 19.91 30.22 37.23
CA HIS A 799 20.46 30.71 35.96
C HIS A 799 20.00 29.87 34.74
N SER A 800 19.82 28.56 34.92
CA SER A 800 19.43 27.64 33.83
C SER A 800 17.92 27.53 33.59
N HIS A 801 17.07 27.87 34.59
CA HIS A 801 15.64 27.57 34.55
C HIS A 801 14.73 28.78 34.83
N GLY A 802 15.29 29.96 35.08
CA GLY A 802 14.49 31.15 35.39
C GLY A 802 13.86 31.08 36.79
N GLU A 803 12.71 31.73 36.98
CA GLU A 803 12.03 31.86 38.27
C GLU A 803 11.24 30.59 38.59
N ILE A 804 11.51 29.97 39.74
CA ILE A 804 10.86 28.73 40.16
C ILE A 804 9.63 29.06 41.01
N LYS A 805 8.48 29.21 40.35
CA LYS A 805 7.21 29.61 40.98
C LYS A 805 6.66 28.65 42.04
N CYS A 806 7.15 27.42 42.10
CA CYS A 806 6.72 26.43 43.10
C CYS A 806 7.50 26.51 44.43
N VAL A 807 8.57 27.30 44.53
CA VAL A 807 9.39 27.43 45.75
C VAL A 807 9.32 28.85 46.27
N LYS A 808 8.90 29.02 47.53
CA LYS A 808 8.76 30.33 48.17
C LYS A 808 9.77 30.50 49.30
N CYS A 809 10.73 31.37 49.11
CA CYS A 809 11.76 31.72 50.10
C CYS A 809 11.32 32.97 50.88
N ARG A 810 11.57 33.00 52.20
CA ARG A 810 11.27 34.14 53.08
C ARG A 810 12.55 34.64 53.72
N CYS A 811 12.80 35.95 53.65
CA CYS A 811 13.93 36.54 54.35
C CYS A 811 13.56 36.73 55.82
N LYS A 812 14.41 36.25 56.73
CA LYS A 812 14.20 36.41 58.17
C LYS A 812 15.54 36.67 58.83
N VAL A 813 15.67 37.79 59.53
CA VAL A 813 16.84 38.07 60.38
C VAL A 813 16.94 37.00 61.45
N SER A 814 18.13 36.42 61.61
CA SER A 814 18.48 35.55 62.74
C SER A 814 19.05 36.39 63.88
#